data_AF-A0A2R2W6R1-F1
#
_entry.id   AF-A0A2R2W6R1-F1
#
_cell.length_a   1.000
_cell.length_b   1.000
_cell.length_c   1.000
_cell.angle_alpha   90.00
_cell.angle_beta   90.00
_cell.angle_gamma   90.00
#
_symmetry.space_group_name_H-M   'P 1'
#
loop_
_entity.id
_entity.type
_entity.pdbx_description
1 polymer ?
#
loop_
_entity_poly.entity_id
_entity_poly.type
_entity_poly.pdbx_seq_one_letter_code
_entity_poly.pdbx_strand_id
1 'polypeptide(L)'
;MSSLALGILLAGVALRAAPVDAATPAPGLAPTPTATAAPVAPTITVADSDASTMSARGTATPGAKLRILDPQRPASSLCTTTADASGSWGCTIAVPSGADQVVTLRDLTDTALADVDSDPFSVLAAPTFVTSPGLAVGAVVKGAGFPGASVTVMATGASTAQVIARVSSAGAWQVTLPSASFPSGRYALRAEQRSTAVPAVPVSSMSSPLALTIDREAPSAPVLAHPAAGSTVSSQPLVFDGSGEPGAIVTTYVDSNPVCQATVARGGTWRCTSAGLLLPAGTRTVQAAQRDAAGNYGAPTKGSRITFTAAQPTATPGAASPSPVPAPSSPAEPQQTPAPQTTSSPGATPAPPSSGDGGAGPGPSAGNGPQDPGGTAPTTQGTREAGSWTGTTGFGSTLPTLREGLAGGSWLWALALGLVFILLIVAPLRLAATALGGRLALRARRFTGRNRAHVDRDDTPLVSPATGVALALAGGIALVALAVGVDDQLRYVRLGAAIAVGVVVLNGLGVVLPTYLAGRRFGLGLRLRFSARMLVAAALACLVTRLLGLDPPVVLGVLIAATLVYPDGRTLDESGAVRRGGIVAAAQLGSVTVVSFAAWVAHGLLPADTTSFVVEMTRETLATVCLAGLGSLIVLLVPVGGLPGRALYSWSRATLVGLAVVGVAAAGVVFAGDPAETFPVVPLVFASIAFAVVAVSAWVWIRYVEPATEE
;
A
#
# COMPACT_ATOMS: atom_id res chain seq x y z
N MET A 1 47.02 -56.46 33.76
CA MET A 1 48.21 -57.28 34.06
C MET A 1 49.36 -56.29 34.20
N SER A 2 49.74 -56.00 35.45
CA SER A 2 51.00 -56.47 36.06
C SER A 2 52.15 -55.50 35.71
N SER A 3 52.50 -54.56 36.60
CA SER A 3 53.38 -54.74 37.78
C SER A 3 54.84 -54.96 37.37
N LEU A 4 55.77 -54.01 37.54
CA LEU A 4 56.35 -53.45 38.80
C LEU A 4 57.48 -54.35 39.36
N ALA A 5 58.73 -53.90 39.16
CA ALA A 5 59.97 -54.30 39.85
C ALA A 5 60.92 -53.06 39.85
N LEU A 6 61.66 -52.64 40.90
CA LEU A 6 62.38 -53.31 42.01
C LEU A 6 63.73 -53.93 41.54
N GLY A 7 64.92 -53.58 42.08
CA GLY A 7 65.31 -52.49 42.99
C GLY A 7 66.62 -52.77 43.79
N ILE A 8 67.03 -51.80 44.63
CA ILE A 8 67.90 -51.93 45.85
C ILE A 8 69.46 -52.02 45.69
N LEU A 9 70.16 -51.51 46.72
CA LEU A 9 71.62 -51.48 47.07
C LEU A 9 72.53 -50.48 46.31
N LEU A 10 73.24 -49.52 46.93
CA LEU A 10 74.06 -49.38 48.17
C LEU A 10 75.53 -49.83 48.07
N ALA A 11 76.46 -48.86 47.99
CA ALA A 11 77.64 -48.68 48.87
C ALA A 11 78.46 -47.45 48.42
N GLY A 12 79.00 -46.62 49.34
CA GLY A 12 79.82 -45.44 48.94
C GLY A 12 79.97 -44.32 49.97
N VAL A 13 80.52 -44.61 51.15
CA VAL A 13 80.81 -43.65 52.25
C VAL A 13 82.34 -43.56 52.40
N ALA A 14 83.01 -42.44 52.72
CA ALA A 14 82.76 -40.98 52.61
C ALA A 14 84.10 -40.27 53.01
N LEU A 15 84.04 -39.04 53.57
CA LEU A 15 85.13 -38.24 54.18
C LEU A 15 86.08 -37.54 53.17
N ARG A 16 86.52 -36.28 53.38
CA ARG A 16 86.12 -35.26 54.40
C ARG A 16 86.52 -33.85 53.95
N ALA A 17 85.64 -32.86 54.14
CA ALA A 17 86.01 -31.44 54.21
C ALA A 17 84.93 -30.66 55.00
N ALA A 18 85.29 -30.20 56.21
CA ALA A 18 84.49 -29.39 57.13
C ALA A 18 85.44 -28.90 58.27
N PRO A 19 85.13 -27.85 59.05
CA PRO A 19 83.87 -27.09 59.08
C PRO A 19 84.03 -25.56 58.85
N VAL A 20 82.90 -24.88 58.65
CA VAL A 20 82.69 -23.50 59.12
C VAL A 20 81.25 -23.42 59.65
N ASP A 21 81.11 -23.43 60.97
CA ASP A 21 79.88 -23.09 61.70
C ASP A 21 79.75 -21.56 61.83
N ALA A 22 78.57 -20.95 62.02
CA ALA A 22 77.19 -21.37 61.72
C ALA A 22 76.31 -20.10 61.79
N ALA A 23 75.18 -20.06 61.06
CA ALA A 23 74.18 -19.00 61.20
C ALA A 23 72.75 -19.56 61.01
N THR A 24 71.81 -19.07 61.81
CA THR A 24 70.42 -19.54 61.89
C THR A 24 69.67 -19.39 60.56
N PRO A 25 68.86 -20.39 60.13
CA PRO A 25 68.04 -20.25 58.93
C PRO A 25 66.97 -19.16 59.11
N ALA A 26 66.99 -18.16 58.23
CA ALA A 26 65.85 -17.26 58.04
C ALA A 26 64.66 -18.02 57.42
N PRO A 27 63.41 -17.62 57.67
CA PRO A 27 62.24 -18.24 57.03
C PRO A 27 62.33 -18.08 55.51
N GLY A 28 62.17 -19.19 54.79
CA GLY A 28 62.20 -19.20 53.33
C GLY A 28 61.11 -18.28 52.76
N LEU A 29 61.51 -17.37 51.87
CA LEU A 29 60.59 -16.46 51.21
C LEU A 29 59.51 -17.26 50.45
N ALA A 30 58.24 -16.89 50.65
CA ALA A 30 57.16 -17.33 49.79
C ALA A 30 57.47 -16.94 48.33
N PRO A 31 57.00 -17.70 47.32
CA PRO A 31 57.18 -17.31 45.92
C PRO A 31 56.63 -15.90 45.72
N THR A 32 57.47 -14.99 45.26
CA THR A 32 57.11 -13.60 45.01
C THR A 32 55.85 -13.58 44.14
N PRO A 33 54.75 -12.91 44.55
CA PRO A 33 53.58 -12.80 43.70
C PRO A 33 54.03 -12.13 42.40
N THR A 34 53.85 -12.81 41.26
CA THR A 34 54.11 -12.25 39.93
C THR A 34 53.38 -10.91 39.87
N ALA A 35 54.13 -9.81 39.71
CA ALA A 35 53.54 -8.49 39.79
C ALA A 35 52.46 -8.36 38.71
N THR A 36 51.20 -8.34 39.13
CA THR A 36 50.06 -8.15 38.22
C THR A 36 50.31 -6.87 37.45
N ALA A 37 50.45 -6.98 36.14
CA ALA A 37 50.62 -5.81 35.29
C ALA A 37 49.45 -4.85 35.55
N ALA A 38 49.75 -3.56 35.73
CA ALA A 38 48.71 -2.58 36.00
C ALA A 38 47.65 -2.62 34.88
N PRO A 39 46.34 -2.58 35.21
CA PRO A 39 45.29 -2.77 34.23
C PRO A 39 45.41 -1.72 33.12
N VAL A 40 45.52 -2.21 31.89
CA VAL A 40 45.58 -1.40 30.67
C VAL A 40 44.14 -1.06 30.32
N ALA A 41 43.80 0.23 30.36
CA ALA A 41 42.51 0.74 29.92
C ALA A 41 42.23 0.26 28.47
N PRO A 42 41.07 -0.35 28.20
CA PRO A 42 40.81 -0.93 26.90
C PRO A 42 40.59 0.16 25.85
N THR A 43 40.84 -0.18 24.59
CA THR A 43 40.56 0.68 23.43
C THR A 43 39.63 -0.05 22.47
N ILE A 44 38.80 0.69 21.73
CA ILE A 44 37.96 0.17 20.67
C ILE A 44 38.05 1.07 19.43
N THR A 45 38.22 0.43 18.28
CA THR A 45 38.20 1.04 16.95
C THR A 45 37.26 0.25 16.05
N VAL A 46 36.48 0.99 15.28
CA VAL A 46 35.52 0.48 14.28
C VAL A 46 35.66 1.39 13.06
N ALA A 47 35.70 0.81 11.87
CA ALA A 47 35.83 1.55 10.61
C ALA A 47 34.49 1.57 9.85
N ASP A 48 34.29 2.61 9.05
CA ASP A 48 33.17 2.76 8.12
C ASP A 48 32.97 1.49 7.26
N SER A 49 31.71 1.10 6.98
CA SER A 49 31.42 -0.10 6.19
C SER A 49 30.17 -0.01 5.30
N ASP A 50 30.30 -0.54 4.09
CA ASP A 50 29.25 -0.75 3.09
C ASP A 50 28.47 -2.07 3.30
N ALA A 51 28.73 -2.78 4.41
CA ALA A 51 28.11 -4.04 4.80
C ALA A 51 27.60 -3.99 6.25
N SER A 52 26.58 -4.81 6.57
CA SER A 52 26.00 -4.89 7.93
C SER A 52 26.87 -5.66 8.94
N THR A 53 27.98 -6.25 8.49
CA THR A 53 28.90 -7.06 9.32
C THR A 53 30.32 -6.54 9.18
N MET A 54 30.91 -6.12 10.29
CA MET A 54 32.17 -5.37 10.32
C MET A 54 33.07 -5.81 11.48
N SER A 55 34.36 -5.46 11.44
CA SER A 55 35.34 -5.85 12.47
C SER A 55 35.59 -4.71 13.45
N ALA A 56 35.26 -4.93 14.72
CA ALA A 56 35.71 -4.10 15.84
C ALA A 56 37.03 -4.66 16.39
N ARG A 57 37.97 -3.79 16.75
CA ARG A 57 39.33 -4.17 17.22
C ARG A 57 39.87 -3.19 18.25
N GLY A 58 40.85 -3.62 19.02
CA GLY A 58 41.61 -2.73 19.89
C GLY A 58 42.59 -3.48 20.80
N THR A 59 42.91 -2.85 21.93
CA THR A 59 43.75 -3.40 22.99
C THR A 59 43.01 -3.45 24.33
N ALA A 60 43.49 -4.26 25.26
CA ALA A 60 43.12 -4.30 26.67
C ALA A 60 44.21 -5.01 27.49
N THR A 61 43.98 -5.20 28.79
CA THR A 61 44.83 -6.08 29.62
C THR A 61 44.83 -7.51 29.05
N PRO A 62 46.00 -8.18 28.87
CA PRO A 62 46.04 -9.56 28.36
C PRO A 62 45.16 -10.52 29.17
N GLY A 63 44.30 -11.29 28.49
CA GLY A 63 43.32 -12.17 29.12
C GLY A 63 42.05 -11.49 29.66
N ALA A 64 41.90 -10.17 29.50
CA ALA A 64 40.65 -9.48 29.84
C ALA A 64 39.48 -9.97 28.98
N LYS A 65 38.32 -10.19 29.62
CA LYS A 65 37.07 -10.57 28.94
C LYS A 65 36.33 -9.31 28.57
N LEU A 66 36.07 -9.12 27.28
CA LEU A 66 35.54 -7.88 26.74
C LEU A 66 34.16 -8.10 26.13
N ARG A 67 33.29 -7.10 26.22
CA ARG A 67 31.94 -7.13 25.68
C ARG A 67 31.61 -5.81 24.98
N ILE A 68 31.20 -5.90 23.71
CA ILE A 68 30.61 -4.77 22.98
C ILE A 68 29.10 -4.79 23.21
N LEU A 69 28.54 -3.69 23.71
CA LEU A 69 27.11 -3.55 24.00
C LEU A 69 26.29 -3.33 22.71
N ASP A 70 25.06 -3.85 22.67
CA ASP A 70 24.08 -3.50 21.61
C ASP A 70 23.51 -2.08 21.91
N PRO A 71 23.74 -1.05 21.06
CA PRO A 71 23.27 0.31 21.33
C PRO A 71 21.75 0.43 21.45
N GLN A 72 20.99 -0.45 20.79
CA GLN A 72 19.53 -0.48 20.88
C GLN A 72 19.05 -1.22 22.14
N ARG A 73 19.87 -2.11 22.70
CA ARG A 73 19.58 -2.90 23.91
C ARG A 73 20.87 -3.16 24.69
N PRO A 74 21.34 -2.25 25.55
CA PRO A 74 22.60 -2.40 26.29
C PRO A 74 22.69 -3.66 27.17
N ALA A 75 21.53 -4.24 27.55
CA ALA A 75 21.44 -5.52 28.24
C ALA A 75 21.93 -6.73 27.41
N SER A 76 21.97 -6.63 26.07
CA SER A 76 22.58 -7.59 25.14
C SER A 76 23.96 -7.14 24.64
N SER A 77 24.67 -8.04 23.95
CA SER A 77 26.00 -7.83 23.40
C SER A 77 26.03 -8.04 21.90
N LEU A 78 26.67 -7.15 21.15
CA LEU A 78 27.01 -7.40 19.74
C LEU A 78 28.09 -8.47 19.61
N CYS A 79 29.04 -8.48 20.55
CA CYS A 79 30.04 -9.55 20.70
C CYS A 79 30.57 -9.62 22.14
N THR A 80 31.02 -10.81 22.55
CA THR A 80 31.96 -11.03 23.66
C THR A 80 33.24 -11.67 23.15
N THR A 81 34.40 -11.15 23.53
CA THR A 81 35.72 -11.64 23.11
C THR A 81 36.70 -11.66 24.30
N THR A 82 37.96 -12.01 24.09
CA THR A 82 39.00 -11.99 25.13
C THR A 82 40.31 -11.51 24.51
N ALA A 83 41.02 -10.62 25.21
CA ALA A 83 42.31 -10.12 24.77
C ALA A 83 43.38 -11.23 24.82
N ASP A 84 44.18 -11.31 23.76
CA ASP A 84 45.23 -12.32 23.63
C ASP A 84 46.45 -12.02 24.53
N ALA A 85 47.50 -12.85 24.41
CA ALA A 85 48.73 -12.70 25.21
C ALA A 85 49.53 -11.41 24.90
N SER A 86 49.24 -10.71 23.79
CA SER A 86 49.79 -9.38 23.48
C SER A 86 48.91 -8.23 24.00
N GLY A 87 47.72 -8.53 24.53
CA GLY A 87 46.69 -7.55 24.87
C GLY A 87 45.84 -7.11 23.68
N SER A 88 46.04 -7.71 22.49
CA SER A 88 45.25 -7.39 21.30
C SER A 88 43.92 -8.12 21.31
N TRP A 89 42.87 -7.51 20.75
CA TRP A 89 41.58 -8.18 20.57
C TRP A 89 40.90 -7.78 19.25
N GLY A 90 40.02 -8.66 18.78
CA GLY A 90 39.13 -8.38 17.65
C GLY A 90 37.84 -9.17 17.76
N CYS A 91 36.79 -8.68 17.09
CA CYS A 91 35.56 -9.43 16.86
C CYS A 91 34.80 -8.92 15.62
N THR A 92 33.92 -9.76 15.07
CA THR A 92 32.89 -9.34 14.12
C THR A 92 31.67 -8.86 14.88
N ILE A 93 31.16 -7.68 14.56
CA ILE A 93 29.87 -7.17 15.04
C ILE A 93 28.91 -6.97 13.85
N ALA A 94 27.62 -7.04 14.13
CA ALA A 94 26.57 -6.71 13.16
C ALA A 94 25.83 -5.46 13.62
N VAL A 95 25.75 -4.44 12.76
CA VAL A 95 25.22 -3.10 13.09
C VAL A 95 24.22 -2.68 12.00
N PRO A 96 23.07 -2.06 12.35
CA PRO A 96 22.16 -1.47 11.37
C PRO A 96 22.82 -0.37 10.53
N SER A 97 22.26 -0.09 9.36
CA SER A 97 22.68 1.08 8.57
C SER A 97 22.32 2.39 9.27
N GLY A 98 23.25 3.35 9.28
CA GLY A 98 23.14 4.65 9.95
C GLY A 98 24.48 5.38 9.97
N ALA A 99 24.44 6.71 10.08
CA ALA A 99 25.62 7.57 10.22
C ALA A 99 25.99 7.80 11.69
N ASP A 100 27.25 8.20 11.92
CA ASP A 100 27.79 8.68 13.20
C ASP A 100 27.45 7.79 14.40
N GLN A 101 27.43 6.48 14.16
CA GLN A 101 27.12 5.46 15.16
C GLN A 101 28.32 5.24 16.10
N VAL A 102 28.01 4.88 17.34
CA VAL A 102 28.99 4.62 18.40
C VAL A 102 28.65 3.29 19.04
N VAL A 103 29.66 2.49 19.37
CA VAL A 103 29.50 1.25 20.16
C VAL A 103 30.36 1.29 21.41
N THR A 104 29.76 0.92 22.53
CA THR A 104 30.39 0.92 23.85
C THR A 104 31.05 -0.43 24.14
N LEU A 105 32.33 -0.41 24.51
CA LEU A 105 33.09 -1.55 25.01
C LEU A 105 33.10 -1.54 26.55
N ARG A 106 32.83 -2.71 27.15
CA ARG A 106 32.93 -2.94 28.59
C ARG A 106 33.93 -4.06 28.90
N ASP A 107 34.78 -3.83 29.87
CA ASP A 107 35.61 -4.87 30.49
C ASP A 107 34.78 -5.66 31.54
N LEU A 108 34.88 -6.99 31.52
CA LEU A 108 34.20 -7.92 32.43
C LEU A 108 35.17 -8.61 33.39
N THR A 109 36.47 -8.36 33.26
CA THR A 109 37.53 -8.82 34.16
C THR A 109 37.86 -7.74 35.20
N ASP A 110 38.00 -6.47 34.78
CA ASP A 110 38.19 -5.33 35.67
C ASP A 110 37.02 -4.33 35.56
N THR A 111 36.05 -4.49 36.45
CA THR A 111 34.85 -3.63 36.50
C THR A 111 35.07 -2.28 37.21
N ALA A 112 36.31 -1.93 37.58
CA ALA A 112 36.65 -0.59 38.04
C ALA A 112 37.07 0.34 36.89
N LEU A 113 37.37 -0.22 35.71
CA LEU A 113 37.58 0.53 34.48
C LEU A 113 36.25 1.09 33.96
N ALA A 114 36.29 2.31 33.43
CA ALA A 114 35.14 2.91 32.77
C ALA A 114 34.83 2.20 31.44
N ASP A 115 33.57 2.28 31.01
CA ASP A 115 33.19 1.96 29.63
C ASP A 115 33.96 2.85 28.63
N VAL A 116 34.28 2.29 27.47
CA VAL A 116 34.99 3.00 26.40
C VAL A 116 34.17 2.95 25.12
N ASP A 117 33.71 4.10 24.67
CA ASP A 117 33.02 4.27 23.39
C ASP A 117 34.01 4.30 22.22
N SER A 118 33.57 3.84 21.05
CA SER A 118 34.32 3.99 19.79
C SER A 118 34.30 5.43 19.29
N ASP A 119 35.28 5.78 18.44
CA ASP A 119 35.10 6.89 17.51
C ASP A 119 33.80 6.69 16.68
N PRO A 120 33.12 7.77 16.23
CA PRO A 120 31.93 7.65 15.39
C PRO A 120 32.23 6.99 14.04
N PHE A 121 31.37 6.07 13.61
CA PHE A 121 31.49 5.36 12.34
C PHE A 121 30.14 5.26 11.61
N SER A 122 30.18 5.10 10.29
CA SER A 122 29.01 4.99 9.43
C SER A 122 28.86 3.58 8.83
N VAL A 123 27.61 3.15 8.68
CA VAL A 123 27.26 1.87 8.03
C VAL A 123 26.18 2.11 6.98
N LEU A 124 26.37 1.59 5.77
CA LEU A 124 25.31 1.49 4.77
C LEU A 124 25.34 0.11 4.12
N ALA A 125 24.72 -0.88 4.78
CA ALA A 125 24.62 -2.25 4.29
C ALA A 125 23.83 -2.36 2.97
N ALA A 126 24.03 -3.45 2.23
CA ALA A 126 23.29 -3.75 1.00
C ALA A 126 21.75 -3.80 1.23
N PRO A 127 20.93 -3.35 0.26
CA PRO A 127 19.48 -3.57 0.29
C PRO A 127 19.14 -5.06 0.11
N THR A 128 17.98 -5.49 0.59
CA THR A 128 17.53 -6.88 0.50
C THR A 128 16.33 -7.01 -0.44
N PHE A 129 16.24 -8.15 -1.14
CA PHE A 129 15.03 -8.51 -1.88
C PHE A 129 14.03 -9.24 -0.96
N VAL A 130 12.75 -8.88 -1.08
CA VAL A 130 11.60 -9.55 -0.43
C VAL A 130 10.78 -10.33 -1.46
N THR A 131 10.88 -9.98 -2.75
CA THR A 131 10.36 -10.82 -3.85
C THR A 131 11.04 -12.19 -3.86
N SER A 132 10.25 -13.26 -3.75
CA SER A 132 10.71 -14.64 -3.90
C SER A 132 11.28 -14.91 -5.29
N PRO A 133 12.32 -15.77 -5.43
CA PRO A 133 12.79 -16.24 -6.73
C PRO A 133 11.70 -16.95 -7.54
N GLY A 134 11.74 -16.82 -8.86
CA GLY A 134 10.77 -17.44 -9.78
C GLY A 134 10.02 -16.45 -10.66
N LEU A 135 8.72 -16.69 -10.88
CA LEU A 135 7.89 -15.93 -11.82
C LEU A 135 7.44 -14.58 -11.25
N ALA A 136 7.77 -13.49 -11.94
CA ALA A 136 7.46 -12.12 -11.53
C ALA A 136 6.06 -11.70 -12.00
N VAL A 137 5.05 -11.91 -11.17
CA VAL A 137 3.68 -11.46 -11.46
C VAL A 137 3.66 -9.95 -11.68
N GLY A 138 3.17 -9.50 -12.85
CA GLY A 138 3.18 -8.09 -13.27
C GLY A 138 4.57 -7.45 -13.43
N ALA A 139 5.66 -8.24 -13.42
CA ALA A 139 7.05 -7.78 -13.46
C ALA A 139 7.42 -6.79 -12.32
N VAL A 140 6.85 -6.97 -11.12
CA VAL A 140 7.15 -6.12 -9.94
C VAL A 140 8.19 -6.79 -9.03
N VAL A 141 9.18 -6.01 -8.59
CA VAL A 141 10.21 -6.42 -7.61
C VAL A 141 10.07 -5.58 -6.34
N LYS A 142 10.24 -6.20 -5.17
CA LYS A 142 10.09 -5.60 -3.84
C LYS A 142 11.27 -5.96 -2.94
N GLY A 143 11.56 -5.09 -1.98
CA GLY A 143 12.63 -5.29 -1.03
C GLY A 143 12.60 -4.34 0.16
N ALA A 144 13.66 -4.41 0.98
CA ALA A 144 13.93 -3.47 2.06
C ALA A 144 15.30 -2.80 1.89
N GLY A 145 15.48 -1.65 2.54
CA GLY A 145 16.67 -0.81 2.46
C GLY A 145 16.68 0.24 3.58
N PHE A 146 17.63 1.17 3.51
CA PHE A 146 17.73 2.29 4.43
C PHE A 146 16.68 3.37 4.06
N PRO A 147 15.86 3.88 5.02
CA PRO A 147 14.83 4.87 4.74
C PRO A 147 15.33 6.10 3.99
N GLY A 148 14.63 6.53 2.93
CA GLY A 148 15.02 7.66 2.09
C GLY A 148 16.17 7.40 1.11
N ALA A 149 16.80 6.22 1.13
CA ALA A 149 17.81 5.86 0.13
C ALA A 149 17.18 5.65 -1.26
N SER A 150 17.99 5.80 -2.31
CA SER A 150 17.67 5.26 -3.63
C SER A 150 18.32 3.89 -3.80
N VAL A 151 17.55 2.92 -4.32
CA VAL A 151 18.03 1.57 -4.61
C VAL A 151 18.17 1.42 -6.12
N THR A 152 19.39 1.21 -6.59
CA THR A 152 19.61 0.77 -7.98
C THR A 152 19.40 -0.74 -8.01
N VAL A 153 18.57 -1.23 -8.92
CA VAL A 153 18.42 -2.66 -9.23
C VAL A 153 19.01 -2.90 -10.61
N MET A 154 20.06 -3.71 -10.68
CA MET A 154 20.77 -4.07 -11.92
C MET A 154 20.49 -5.52 -12.28
N ALA A 155 20.38 -5.79 -13.58
CA ALA A 155 19.92 -7.05 -14.13
C ALA A 155 20.88 -7.57 -15.19
N THR A 156 21.08 -8.88 -15.18
CA THR A 156 21.78 -9.64 -16.23
C THR A 156 20.94 -10.86 -16.62
N GLY A 157 21.12 -11.40 -17.83
CA GLY A 157 20.32 -12.51 -18.35
C GLY A 157 19.77 -12.19 -19.74
N ALA A 158 18.45 -12.27 -19.92
CA ALA A 158 17.78 -12.01 -21.19
C ALA A 158 18.02 -10.58 -21.75
N SER A 159 18.27 -9.61 -20.87
CA SER A 159 18.88 -8.32 -21.21
C SER A 159 19.78 -7.84 -20.06
N THR A 160 20.71 -6.93 -20.36
CA THR A 160 21.42 -6.15 -19.35
C THR A 160 20.69 -4.82 -19.17
N ALA A 161 20.20 -4.55 -17.97
CA ALA A 161 19.37 -3.38 -17.68
C ALA A 161 19.53 -2.91 -16.23
N GLN A 162 19.08 -1.70 -15.94
CA GLN A 162 18.93 -1.21 -14.57
C GLN A 162 17.67 -0.37 -14.41
N VAL A 163 17.19 -0.27 -13.18
CA VAL A 163 16.08 0.62 -12.78
C VAL A 163 16.35 1.13 -11.36
N ILE A 164 15.82 2.30 -11.01
CA ILE A 164 15.99 2.89 -9.67
C ILE A 164 14.65 2.89 -8.94
N ALA A 165 14.66 2.49 -7.67
CA ALA A 165 13.57 2.61 -6.72
C ALA A 165 13.94 3.62 -5.61
N ARG A 166 12.95 4.08 -4.84
CA ARG A 166 13.16 4.80 -3.57
C ARG A 166 12.71 3.93 -2.41
N VAL A 167 13.41 4.05 -1.27
CA VAL A 167 13.02 3.42 -0.01
C VAL A 167 12.13 4.36 0.79
N SER A 168 10.94 3.90 1.12
CA SER A 168 10.00 4.61 1.99
C SER A 168 10.56 4.85 3.40
N SER A 169 9.93 5.75 4.15
CA SER A 169 10.23 5.96 5.59
C SER A 169 10.13 4.69 6.43
N ALA A 170 9.33 3.71 6.00
CA ALA A 170 9.19 2.39 6.63
C ALA A 170 10.28 1.37 6.20
N GLY A 171 11.31 1.79 5.47
CA GLY A 171 12.41 0.91 5.02
C GLY A 171 12.06 -0.02 3.85
N ALA A 172 10.83 0.01 3.32
CA ALA A 172 10.40 -0.81 2.20
C ALA A 172 10.53 -0.08 0.84
N TRP A 173 10.87 -0.82 -0.22
CA TRP A 173 10.90 -0.32 -1.60
C TRP A 173 10.22 -1.30 -2.57
N GLN A 174 9.71 -0.78 -3.68
CA GLN A 174 9.19 -1.58 -4.80
C GLN A 174 9.41 -0.88 -6.14
N VAL A 175 9.50 -1.65 -7.23
CA VAL A 175 9.66 -1.13 -8.59
C VAL A 175 9.02 -2.08 -9.61
N THR A 176 8.31 -1.51 -10.59
CA THR A 176 7.82 -2.24 -11.76
C THR A 176 8.88 -2.19 -12.85
N LEU A 177 9.35 -3.35 -13.32
CA LEU A 177 10.39 -3.44 -14.33
C LEU A 177 9.82 -3.02 -15.71
N PRO A 178 10.35 -1.98 -16.38
CA PRO A 178 9.79 -1.49 -17.66
C PRO A 178 9.98 -2.50 -18.79
N SER A 179 8.93 -2.74 -19.60
CA SER A 179 8.98 -3.73 -20.70
C SER A 179 10.01 -3.43 -21.80
N ALA A 180 10.37 -2.16 -22.00
CA ALA A 180 11.36 -1.74 -23.00
C ALA A 180 12.81 -2.13 -22.66
N SER A 181 13.14 -2.30 -21.38
CA SER A 181 14.46 -2.74 -20.91
C SER A 181 14.45 -4.12 -20.26
N PHE A 182 13.28 -4.58 -19.79
CA PHE A 182 13.03 -5.89 -19.20
C PHE A 182 11.89 -6.63 -19.95
N PRO A 183 12.13 -7.14 -21.17
CA PRO A 183 11.20 -8.02 -21.89
C PRO A 183 10.92 -9.36 -21.16
N SER A 184 10.13 -10.25 -21.77
CA SER A 184 10.04 -11.66 -21.32
C SER A 184 11.43 -12.30 -21.27
N GLY A 185 11.71 -13.09 -20.24
CA GLY A 185 12.98 -13.80 -20.10
C GLY A 185 13.41 -14.07 -18.66
N ARG A 186 14.58 -14.70 -18.51
CA ARG A 186 15.20 -15.00 -17.21
C ARG A 186 16.26 -13.97 -16.86
N TYR A 187 16.30 -13.60 -15.58
CA TYR A 187 17.15 -12.54 -15.05
C TYR A 187 17.81 -12.97 -13.73
N ALA A 188 19.06 -12.55 -13.53
CA ALA A 188 19.70 -12.45 -12.23
C ALA A 188 19.79 -10.97 -11.85
N LEU A 189 19.06 -10.59 -10.80
CA LEU A 189 19.02 -9.22 -10.27
C LEU A 189 19.99 -9.09 -9.09
N ARG A 190 20.67 -7.95 -8.99
CA ARG A 190 21.35 -7.47 -7.77
C ARG A 190 20.92 -6.04 -7.49
N ALA A 191 21.10 -5.59 -6.26
CA ALA A 191 20.76 -4.25 -5.85
C ALA A 191 21.85 -3.63 -4.96
N GLU A 192 22.08 -2.34 -5.14
CA GLU A 192 22.88 -1.48 -4.24
C GLU A 192 22.00 -0.31 -3.82
N GLN A 193 22.33 0.37 -2.71
CA GLN A 193 21.62 1.57 -2.28
C GLN A 193 22.54 2.74 -2.02
N ARG A 194 22.04 3.95 -2.30
CA ARG A 194 22.73 5.22 -2.13
C ARG A 194 21.94 6.12 -1.17
N SER A 195 22.62 6.69 -0.17
CA SER A 195 22.00 7.57 0.83
C SER A 195 22.84 8.84 1.01
N THR A 196 22.18 10.00 1.06
CA THR A 196 22.81 11.27 1.46
C THR A 196 22.85 11.45 2.97
N ALA A 197 22.04 10.68 3.72
CA ALA A 197 22.03 10.68 5.18
C ALA A 197 23.11 9.79 5.82
N VAL A 198 23.94 9.13 5.01
CA VAL A 198 25.14 8.38 5.45
C VAL A 198 26.35 8.88 4.63
N PRO A 199 26.86 10.10 4.88
CA PRO A 199 27.77 10.77 3.96
C PRO A 199 29.16 10.12 3.87
N ALA A 200 29.64 9.45 4.91
CA ALA A 200 30.92 8.72 4.90
C ALA A 200 30.85 7.39 4.13
N VAL A 201 29.69 6.72 4.13
CA VAL A 201 29.42 5.53 3.31
C VAL A 201 28.21 5.80 2.40
N PRO A 202 28.37 6.59 1.33
CA PRO A 202 27.25 7.08 0.56
C PRO A 202 26.62 6.01 -0.34
N VAL A 203 27.28 4.88 -0.58
CA VAL A 203 26.83 3.76 -1.42
C VAL A 203 27.14 2.43 -0.71
N SER A 204 26.21 1.47 -0.77
CA SER A 204 26.36 0.15 -0.16
C SER A 204 27.10 -0.86 -1.01
N SER A 205 27.47 -1.99 -0.40
CA SER A 205 27.78 -3.23 -1.11
C SER A 205 26.59 -3.73 -1.94
N MET A 206 26.88 -4.65 -2.88
CA MET A 206 25.89 -5.33 -3.71
C MET A 206 25.18 -6.45 -2.95
N SER A 207 23.86 -6.54 -3.14
CA SER A 207 23.02 -7.58 -2.55
C SER A 207 23.30 -8.99 -3.08
N SER A 208 22.75 -9.98 -2.37
CA SER A 208 22.63 -11.35 -2.86
C SER A 208 21.76 -11.41 -4.12
N PRO A 209 22.10 -12.26 -5.11
CA PRO A 209 21.39 -12.27 -6.39
C PRO A 209 20.00 -12.89 -6.28
N LEU A 210 18.98 -12.21 -6.81
CA LEU A 210 17.62 -12.71 -6.97
C LEU A 210 17.44 -13.28 -8.40
N ALA A 211 17.14 -14.57 -8.51
CA ALA A 211 16.81 -15.22 -9.77
C ALA A 211 15.32 -15.04 -10.10
N LEU A 212 15.05 -14.35 -11.21
CA LEU A 212 13.71 -13.94 -11.62
C LEU A 212 13.39 -14.41 -13.05
N THR A 213 12.12 -14.65 -13.34
CA THR A 213 11.60 -14.90 -14.68
C THR A 213 10.46 -13.93 -14.92
N ILE A 214 10.57 -13.11 -15.96
CA ILE A 214 9.55 -12.18 -16.42
C ILE A 214 8.85 -12.84 -17.59
N ASP A 215 7.52 -12.74 -17.62
CA ASP A 215 6.69 -13.19 -18.71
C ASP A 215 5.65 -12.12 -18.99
N ARG A 216 5.53 -11.74 -20.26
CA ARG A 216 4.63 -10.70 -20.78
C ARG A 216 3.82 -11.20 -21.97
N GLU A 217 3.91 -12.49 -22.28
CA GLU A 217 3.25 -13.08 -23.44
C GLU A 217 1.81 -13.39 -23.07
N ALA A 218 0.86 -12.73 -23.74
CA ALA A 218 -0.56 -12.95 -23.48
C ALA A 218 -0.93 -14.39 -23.88
N PRO A 219 -1.60 -15.16 -23.00
CA PRO A 219 -1.99 -16.52 -23.32
C PRO A 219 -2.95 -16.52 -24.52
N SER A 220 -2.93 -17.61 -25.29
CA SER A 220 -3.88 -17.78 -26.42
C SER A 220 -5.35 -17.69 -25.94
N ALA A 221 -6.28 -17.41 -26.85
CA ALA A 221 -7.70 -17.49 -26.50
C ALA A 221 -8.06 -18.94 -26.11
N PRO A 222 -8.77 -19.18 -24.99
CA PRO A 222 -9.18 -20.53 -24.63
C PRO A 222 -10.20 -21.09 -25.63
N VAL A 223 -10.45 -22.39 -25.57
CA VAL A 223 -11.58 -23.02 -26.27
C VAL A 223 -12.73 -23.18 -25.29
N LEU A 224 -13.91 -22.68 -25.66
CA LEU A 224 -15.19 -22.99 -25.02
C LEU A 224 -15.83 -24.14 -25.82
N ALA A 225 -15.86 -25.35 -25.27
CA ALA A 225 -16.45 -26.52 -25.91
C ALA A 225 -17.94 -26.64 -25.57
N HIS A 226 -18.29 -26.47 -24.29
CA HIS A 226 -19.68 -26.54 -23.81
C HIS A 226 -20.10 -25.27 -23.04
N PRO A 227 -21.33 -24.78 -23.22
CA PRO A 227 -22.34 -25.27 -24.17
C PRO A 227 -21.99 -24.91 -25.62
N ALA A 228 -22.31 -25.80 -26.56
CA ALA A 228 -21.98 -25.60 -27.97
C ALA A 228 -22.74 -24.40 -28.58
N ALA A 229 -22.10 -23.64 -29.47
CA ALA A 229 -22.70 -22.47 -30.10
C ALA A 229 -24.00 -22.80 -30.85
N GLY A 230 -25.07 -22.03 -30.60
CA GLY A 230 -26.42 -22.26 -31.14
C GLY A 230 -27.29 -23.21 -30.31
N SER A 231 -26.76 -23.84 -29.26
CA SER A 231 -27.54 -24.74 -28.41
C SER A 231 -28.60 -24.02 -27.56
N THR A 232 -29.62 -24.80 -27.17
CA THR A 232 -30.65 -24.37 -26.22
C THR A 232 -30.44 -25.13 -24.90
N VAL A 233 -30.43 -24.42 -23.78
CA VAL A 233 -30.14 -24.95 -22.43
C VAL A 233 -31.36 -24.72 -21.54
N SER A 234 -31.88 -25.80 -20.96
CA SER A 234 -33.06 -25.78 -20.06
C SER A 234 -32.75 -26.18 -18.61
N SER A 235 -31.63 -26.85 -18.36
CA SER A 235 -31.15 -27.21 -17.02
C SER A 235 -30.16 -26.16 -16.49
N GLN A 236 -30.27 -25.86 -15.19
CA GLN A 236 -29.35 -24.99 -14.45
C GLN A 236 -29.09 -25.59 -13.05
N PRO A 237 -27.90 -25.38 -12.43
CA PRO A 237 -26.77 -24.60 -12.92
C PRO A 237 -26.08 -25.23 -14.13
N LEU A 238 -25.54 -24.38 -15.01
CA LEU A 238 -24.88 -24.83 -16.24
C LEU A 238 -23.40 -25.11 -15.99
N VAL A 239 -22.92 -26.23 -16.53
CA VAL A 239 -21.49 -26.55 -16.67
C VAL A 239 -20.94 -25.88 -17.92
N PHE A 240 -19.75 -25.28 -17.79
CA PHE A 240 -18.94 -24.79 -18.90
C PHE A 240 -17.61 -25.54 -18.90
N ASP A 241 -17.14 -25.97 -20.06
CA ASP A 241 -15.85 -26.65 -20.19
C ASP A 241 -15.19 -26.44 -21.55
N GLY A 242 -13.91 -26.81 -21.63
CA GLY A 242 -13.12 -26.78 -22.85
C GLY A 242 -11.62 -26.88 -22.55
N SER A 243 -10.80 -26.21 -23.37
CA SER A 243 -9.34 -26.20 -23.21
C SER A 243 -8.76 -24.78 -23.08
N GLY A 244 -7.54 -24.71 -22.57
CA GLY A 244 -6.81 -23.49 -22.28
C GLY A 244 -5.34 -23.78 -21.96
N GLU A 245 -4.63 -22.79 -21.44
CA GLU A 245 -3.22 -22.91 -21.12
C GLU A 245 -3.00 -23.53 -19.72
N PRO A 246 -2.21 -24.61 -19.57
CA PRO A 246 -2.02 -25.30 -18.29
C PRO A 246 -1.61 -24.38 -17.13
N GLY A 247 -2.43 -24.34 -16.08
CA GLY A 247 -2.21 -23.48 -14.90
C GLY A 247 -2.78 -22.06 -15.00
N ALA A 248 -3.25 -21.63 -16.17
CA ALA A 248 -4.01 -20.38 -16.32
C ALA A 248 -5.37 -20.46 -15.59
N ILE A 249 -5.98 -19.31 -15.31
CA ILE A 249 -7.34 -19.18 -14.80
C ILE A 249 -8.25 -18.75 -15.95
N VAL A 250 -9.19 -19.61 -16.32
CA VAL A 250 -10.27 -19.28 -17.27
C VAL A 250 -11.44 -18.67 -16.50
N THR A 251 -11.93 -17.53 -16.97
CA THR A 251 -13.19 -16.92 -16.54
C THR A 251 -14.21 -17.05 -17.67
N THR A 252 -15.39 -17.61 -17.38
CA THR A 252 -16.51 -17.67 -18.32
C THR A 252 -17.47 -16.52 -18.05
N TYR A 253 -18.01 -15.91 -19.12
CA TYR A 253 -18.87 -14.75 -19.12
C TYR A 253 -20.16 -14.99 -19.90
N VAL A 254 -21.28 -14.40 -19.46
CA VAL A 254 -22.57 -14.39 -20.15
C VAL A 254 -23.05 -12.93 -20.25
N ASP A 255 -23.28 -12.46 -21.47
CA ASP A 255 -23.52 -11.03 -21.79
C ASP A 255 -22.48 -10.11 -21.10
N SER A 256 -21.21 -10.52 -21.16
CA SER A 256 -20.05 -9.88 -20.50
C SER A 256 -20.02 -9.87 -18.97
N ASN A 257 -20.97 -10.51 -18.28
CA ASN A 257 -20.93 -10.70 -16.83
C ASN A 257 -20.20 -12.02 -16.48
N PRO A 258 -19.20 -12.05 -15.59
CA PRO A 258 -18.53 -13.29 -15.20
C PRO A 258 -19.50 -14.23 -14.44
N VAL A 259 -19.54 -15.51 -14.82
CA VAL A 259 -20.48 -16.50 -14.26
C VAL A 259 -19.80 -17.67 -13.54
N CYS A 260 -18.57 -18.02 -13.92
CA CYS A 260 -17.72 -18.95 -13.17
C CYS A 260 -16.25 -18.85 -13.58
N GLN A 261 -15.35 -19.39 -12.74
CA GLN A 261 -13.92 -19.50 -13.00
C GLN A 261 -13.44 -20.94 -12.78
N ALA A 262 -12.36 -21.33 -13.46
CA ALA A 262 -11.61 -22.55 -13.19
C ALA A 262 -10.13 -22.38 -13.56
N THR A 263 -9.24 -23.03 -12.80
CA THR A 263 -7.85 -23.24 -13.22
C THR A 263 -7.80 -24.34 -14.27
N VAL A 264 -7.04 -24.13 -15.34
CA VAL A 264 -6.77 -25.15 -16.36
C VAL A 264 -5.85 -26.22 -15.78
N ALA A 265 -6.25 -27.49 -15.89
CA ALA A 265 -5.44 -28.63 -15.45
C ALA A 265 -4.16 -28.78 -16.29
N ARG A 266 -3.19 -29.57 -15.78
CA ARG A 266 -1.93 -29.86 -16.52
C ARG A 266 -2.15 -30.48 -17.91
N GLY A 267 -3.29 -31.14 -18.14
CA GLY A 267 -3.70 -31.67 -19.45
C GLY A 267 -4.35 -30.64 -20.39
N GLY A 268 -4.31 -29.34 -20.08
CA GLY A 268 -4.86 -28.28 -20.91
C GLY A 268 -6.40 -28.15 -20.88
N THR A 269 -7.11 -28.90 -20.04
CA THR A 269 -8.57 -28.87 -19.91
C THR A 269 -9.04 -28.06 -18.70
N TRP A 270 -10.19 -27.41 -18.81
CA TRP A 270 -10.84 -26.69 -17.71
C TRP A 270 -12.34 -26.96 -17.68
N ARG A 271 -12.95 -26.78 -16.50
CA ARG A 271 -14.39 -26.95 -16.28
C ARG A 271 -14.85 -26.11 -15.09
N CYS A 272 -15.84 -25.25 -15.29
CA CYS A 272 -16.51 -24.51 -14.21
C CYS A 272 -18.05 -24.69 -14.27
N THR A 273 -18.77 -24.14 -13.30
CA THR A 273 -20.24 -24.29 -13.19
C THR A 273 -20.84 -23.01 -12.62
N SER A 274 -22.00 -22.57 -13.11
CA SER A 274 -22.71 -21.36 -12.63
C SER A 274 -23.40 -21.57 -11.27
N ALA A 275 -22.67 -22.13 -10.29
CA ALA A 275 -23.24 -22.62 -9.03
C ALA A 275 -23.99 -21.51 -8.27
N GLY A 276 -25.30 -21.69 -8.08
CA GLY A 276 -26.19 -20.72 -7.44
C GLY A 276 -26.62 -19.54 -8.32
N LEU A 277 -25.99 -19.31 -9.47
CA LEU A 277 -26.36 -18.25 -10.41
C LEU A 277 -27.36 -18.77 -11.46
N LEU A 278 -28.62 -18.35 -11.34
CA LEU A 278 -29.63 -18.55 -12.38
C LEU A 278 -29.36 -17.62 -13.56
N LEU A 279 -29.19 -18.18 -14.75
CA LEU A 279 -28.92 -17.47 -15.99
C LEU A 279 -30.26 -17.05 -16.63
N PRO A 280 -30.53 -15.73 -16.82
CA PRO A 280 -31.82 -15.27 -17.32
C PRO A 280 -32.14 -15.78 -18.73
N ALA A 281 -33.39 -16.21 -18.91
CA ALA A 281 -33.90 -16.74 -20.17
C ALA A 281 -33.72 -15.78 -21.36
N GLY A 282 -33.78 -16.36 -22.56
CA GLY A 282 -33.50 -15.71 -23.85
C GLY A 282 -32.15 -16.11 -24.44
N THR A 283 -31.87 -15.64 -25.66
CA THR A 283 -30.57 -15.85 -26.30
C THR A 283 -29.52 -14.89 -25.72
N ARG A 284 -28.43 -15.45 -25.21
CA ARG A 284 -27.31 -14.78 -24.55
C ARG A 284 -26.01 -15.01 -25.32
N THR A 285 -25.01 -14.17 -25.12
CA THR A 285 -23.66 -14.37 -25.67
C THR A 285 -22.72 -14.89 -24.59
N VAL A 286 -22.25 -16.13 -24.74
CA VAL A 286 -21.28 -16.77 -23.86
C VAL A 286 -19.87 -16.63 -24.44
N GLN A 287 -18.92 -16.25 -23.61
CA GLN A 287 -17.49 -16.15 -23.94
C GLN A 287 -16.66 -16.68 -22.76
N ALA A 288 -15.42 -17.09 -23.01
CA ALA A 288 -14.44 -17.31 -21.95
C ALA A 288 -13.13 -16.58 -22.27
N ALA A 289 -12.43 -16.08 -21.26
CA ALA A 289 -11.10 -15.49 -21.38
C ALA A 289 -10.17 -16.11 -20.34
N GLN A 290 -8.88 -16.17 -20.61
CA GLN A 290 -7.91 -16.76 -19.68
C GLN A 290 -6.79 -15.81 -19.28
N ARG A 291 -6.33 -15.96 -18.05
CA ARG A 291 -5.21 -15.23 -17.45
C ARG A 291 -4.14 -16.23 -17.01
N ASP A 292 -2.91 -16.05 -17.45
CA ASP A 292 -1.81 -16.97 -17.15
C ASP A 292 -1.31 -16.87 -15.68
N ALA A 293 -0.22 -17.57 -15.37
CA ALA A 293 0.42 -17.55 -14.06
C ALA A 293 1.23 -16.26 -13.76
N ALA A 294 1.68 -15.53 -14.78
CA ALA A 294 2.37 -14.23 -14.66
C ALA A 294 1.40 -13.05 -14.52
N GLY A 295 0.14 -13.27 -14.88
CA GLY A 295 -0.97 -12.33 -14.84
C GLY A 295 -1.34 -11.68 -16.16
N ASN A 296 -0.80 -12.11 -17.31
CA ASN A 296 -1.21 -11.56 -18.60
C ASN A 296 -2.59 -12.10 -19.01
N TYR A 297 -3.36 -11.29 -19.73
CA TYR A 297 -4.71 -11.63 -20.19
C TYR A 297 -4.72 -11.94 -21.69
N GLY A 298 -5.25 -13.11 -22.02
CA GLY A 298 -5.48 -13.53 -23.40
C GLY A 298 -6.73 -12.89 -24.02
N ALA A 299 -6.84 -12.98 -25.34
CA ALA A 299 -8.08 -12.62 -26.03
C ALA A 299 -9.24 -13.53 -25.59
N PRO A 300 -10.49 -13.02 -25.50
CA PRO A 300 -11.64 -13.87 -25.23
C PRO A 300 -11.95 -14.80 -26.43
N THR A 301 -12.65 -15.90 -26.15
CA THR A 301 -13.25 -16.75 -27.18
C THR A 301 -14.19 -15.94 -28.06
N LYS A 302 -14.40 -16.38 -29.31
CA LYS A 302 -15.52 -15.90 -30.12
C LYS A 302 -16.84 -16.12 -29.36
N GLY A 303 -17.72 -15.11 -29.38
CA GLY A 303 -19.02 -15.17 -28.71
C GLY A 303 -19.94 -16.27 -29.26
N SER A 304 -20.26 -17.24 -28.40
CA SER A 304 -21.23 -18.30 -28.68
C SER A 304 -22.63 -17.84 -28.27
N ARG A 305 -23.57 -17.78 -29.22
CA ARG A 305 -24.98 -17.50 -28.90
C ARG A 305 -25.64 -18.77 -28.35
N ILE A 306 -26.17 -18.69 -27.13
CA ILE A 306 -26.80 -19.80 -26.40
C ILE A 306 -28.19 -19.35 -25.96
N THR A 307 -29.21 -20.18 -26.18
CA THR A 307 -30.59 -19.85 -25.78
C THR A 307 -30.93 -20.51 -24.46
N PHE A 308 -31.05 -19.73 -23.40
CA PHE A 308 -31.51 -20.22 -22.10
C PHE A 308 -33.04 -20.22 -22.09
N THR A 309 -33.67 -21.36 -21.81
CA THR A 309 -35.10 -21.35 -21.48
C THR A 309 -35.28 -20.89 -20.03
N ALA A 310 -36.50 -20.51 -19.64
CA ALA A 310 -36.82 -20.49 -18.23
C ALA A 310 -36.59 -21.89 -17.64
N ALA A 311 -35.99 -21.97 -16.45
CA ALA A 311 -35.89 -23.22 -15.73
C ALA A 311 -37.30 -23.67 -15.34
N GLN A 312 -37.81 -24.71 -15.99
CA GLN A 312 -39.10 -25.29 -15.62
C GLN A 312 -38.95 -25.89 -14.21
N PRO A 313 -39.78 -25.48 -13.23
CA PRO A 313 -39.67 -26.05 -11.90
C PRO A 313 -39.96 -27.54 -11.97
N THR A 314 -38.99 -28.37 -11.55
CA THR A 314 -39.19 -29.80 -11.40
C THR A 314 -40.39 -30.01 -10.50
N ALA A 315 -41.46 -30.61 -11.04
CA ALA A 315 -42.66 -30.85 -10.27
C ALA A 315 -42.34 -31.81 -9.11
N THR A 316 -42.43 -31.32 -7.88
CA THR A 316 -42.46 -32.18 -6.69
C THR A 316 -43.56 -33.23 -6.89
N PRO A 317 -43.27 -34.53 -6.76
CA PRO A 317 -44.29 -35.57 -6.85
C PRO A 317 -45.46 -35.24 -5.92
N GLY A 318 -46.66 -35.14 -6.49
CA GLY A 318 -47.78 -34.47 -5.84
C GLY A 318 -48.21 -35.16 -4.55
N ALA A 319 -48.20 -34.41 -3.44
CA ALA A 319 -48.92 -34.83 -2.24
C ALA A 319 -50.42 -34.89 -2.55
N ALA A 320 -51.04 -36.05 -2.36
CA ALA A 320 -52.46 -36.23 -2.63
C ALA A 320 -53.31 -35.37 -1.67
N SER A 321 -54.24 -34.60 -2.22
CA SER A 321 -55.19 -33.81 -1.42
C SER A 321 -56.28 -34.73 -0.85
N PRO A 322 -56.51 -34.79 0.48
CA PRO A 322 -57.47 -35.70 1.08
C PRO A 322 -58.93 -35.21 0.89
N SER A 323 -59.84 -36.16 0.65
CA SER A 323 -61.29 -35.93 0.79
C SER A 323 -61.73 -36.08 2.26
N PRO A 324 -62.83 -35.43 2.68
CA PRO A 324 -63.15 -35.25 4.10
C PRO A 324 -63.67 -36.51 4.80
N VAL A 325 -63.42 -36.60 6.11
CA VAL A 325 -63.86 -37.67 7.02
C VAL A 325 -65.19 -37.30 7.69
N PRO A 326 -66.19 -38.20 7.78
CA PRO A 326 -67.46 -37.94 8.47
C PRO A 326 -67.33 -38.04 10.01
N ALA A 327 -68.27 -37.41 10.72
CA ALA A 327 -68.30 -37.37 12.19
C ALA A 327 -68.70 -38.74 12.82
N PRO A 328 -68.30 -39.03 14.07
CA PRO A 328 -68.32 -40.38 14.63
C PRO A 328 -69.59 -40.75 15.40
N SER A 329 -69.77 -42.07 15.60
CA SER A 329 -70.54 -42.62 16.72
C SER A 329 -69.75 -43.73 17.41
N SER A 330 -69.92 -43.83 18.72
CA SER A 330 -69.31 -44.80 19.66
C SER A 330 -70.45 -45.59 20.35
N PRO A 331 -70.25 -46.70 21.10
CA PRO A 331 -69.31 -46.75 22.24
C PRO A 331 -68.66 -48.12 22.57
N ALA A 332 -67.93 -48.13 23.71
CA ALA A 332 -67.64 -49.26 24.62
C ALA A 332 -66.42 -50.17 24.36
N GLU A 333 -65.33 -49.83 25.07
CA GLU A 333 -64.55 -50.62 26.05
C GLU A 333 -65.08 -52.01 26.55
N PRO A 334 -64.28 -52.83 27.30
CA PRO A 334 -63.00 -52.52 27.97
C PRO A 334 -61.86 -53.55 27.85
N GLN A 335 -60.61 -53.13 28.13
CA GLN A 335 -59.79 -53.67 29.23
C GLN A 335 -58.52 -52.84 29.50
N GLN A 336 -57.95 -52.97 30.70
CA GLN A 336 -57.02 -52.00 31.30
C GLN A 336 -55.60 -52.55 31.54
N THR A 337 -54.59 -51.68 31.35
CA THR A 337 -53.55 -51.30 32.33
C THR A 337 -52.85 -52.42 33.13
N PRO A 338 -51.51 -52.58 33.06
CA PRO A 338 -50.61 -51.58 33.65
C PRO A 338 -49.24 -51.30 32.99
N ALA A 339 -48.60 -50.24 33.49
CA ALA A 339 -47.18 -49.88 33.37
C ALA A 339 -46.58 -49.83 34.82
N PRO A 340 -45.25 -49.71 35.08
CA PRO A 340 -44.18 -49.17 34.21
C PRO A 340 -42.78 -49.84 34.29
N GLN A 341 -41.84 -49.30 33.48
CA GLN A 341 -40.36 -49.17 33.66
C GLN A 341 -39.49 -50.32 34.27
N THR A 342 -38.37 -50.67 33.60
CA THR A 342 -37.00 -50.75 34.20
C THR A 342 -35.89 -51.01 33.14
N THR A 343 -34.61 -51.10 33.55
CA THR A 343 -33.37 -51.07 32.75
C THR A 343 -32.49 -52.33 32.87
N SER A 344 -31.56 -52.58 31.93
CA SER A 344 -30.18 -53.10 32.19
C SER A 344 -29.34 -53.37 30.90
N SER A 345 -28.06 -53.72 31.08
CA SER A 345 -26.99 -54.05 30.11
C SER A 345 -26.41 -55.45 30.52
N PRO A 346 -25.27 -56.04 30.02
CA PRO A 346 -24.31 -55.69 28.94
C PRO A 346 -23.82 -56.88 28.05
N GLY A 347 -22.84 -56.67 27.15
CA GLY A 347 -21.68 -57.61 27.02
C GLY A 347 -21.26 -58.21 25.65
N ALA A 348 -20.00 -57.92 25.26
CA ALA A 348 -18.99 -58.79 24.60
C ALA A 348 -19.08 -59.25 23.10
N THR A 349 -17.88 -59.50 22.54
CA THR A 349 -17.54 -59.98 21.18
C THR A 349 -16.87 -61.37 21.24
N PRO A 350 -16.75 -62.12 20.12
CA PRO A 350 -15.40 -62.46 19.62
C PRO A 350 -15.22 -62.54 18.08
N ALA A 351 -13.98 -62.76 17.62
CA ALA A 351 -13.54 -62.92 16.21
C ALA A 351 -13.22 -64.42 15.89
N PRO A 352 -12.27 -64.91 15.03
CA PRO A 352 -11.22 -64.31 14.16
C PRO A 352 -11.62 -64.42 12.65
N PRO A 353 -10.88 -64.92 11.60
CA PRO A 353 -9.54 -65.54 11.42
C PRO A 353 -8.51 -64.61 10.71
N SER A 354 -7.60 -65.14 9.85
CA SER A 354 -6.45 -64.43 9.23
C SER A 354 -5.83 -65.16 8.00
N SER A 355 -4.66 -64.70 7.50
CA SER A 355 -3.79 -65.24 6.40
C SER A 355 -4.19 -64.97 4.92
N GLY A 356 -3.27 -64.85 3.94
CA GLY A 356 -1.79 -64.77 4.02
C GLY A 356 -1.07 -64.67 2.63
N ASP A 357 0.22 -64.29 2.65
CA ASP A 357 1.31 -64.44 1.63
C ASP A 357 1.19 -63.86 0.19
N GLY A 358 2.26 -63.50 -0.55
CA GLY A 358 3.71 -63.40 -0.22
C GLY A 358 4.63 -63.05 -1.43
N GLY A 359 5.90 -62.63 -1.18
CA GLY A 359 6.97 -62.33 -2.17
C GLY A 359 7.09 -60.86 -2.64
N ALA A 360 8.19 -60.09 -2.63
CA ALA A 360 9.67 -60.28 -2.69
C ALA A 360 10.23 -60.72 -4.07
N GLY A 361 11.28 -60.14 -4.68
CA GLY A 361 12.20 -58.99 -4.41
C GLY A 361 13.13 -58.81 -5.65
N PRO A 362 14.34 -58.17 -5.64
CA PRO A 362 15.01 -57.31 -4.66
C PRO A 362 15.41 -55.92 -5.24
N GLY A 363 16.31 -55.18 -4.58
CA GLY A 363 17.04 -54.02 -5.15
C GLY A 363 18.54 -54.06 -4.80
N PRO A 364 19.30 -52.97 -4.98
CA PRO A 364 20.57 -52.75 -4.28
C PRO A 364 20.54 -51.52 -3.32
N SER A 365 21.54 -51.44 -2.44
CA SER A 365 21.48 -50.72 -1.16
C SER A 365 21.93 -49.25 -1.15
N ALA A 366 21.61 -48.55 -0.06
CA ALA A 366 21.90 -47.13 0.18
C ALA A 366 23.24 -46.87 0.93
N GLY A 367 23.61 -45.58 1.03
CA GLY A 367 24.76 -45.09 1.80
C GLY A 367 24.43 -43.87 2.67
N ASN A 368 24.24 -44.14 3.96
CA ASN A 368 24.00 -43.27 5.14
C ASN A 368 24.18 -41.73 5.05
N GLY A 369 23.19 -41.01 5.60
CA GLY A 369 23.30 -39.67 6.20
C GLY A 369 22.26 -39.52 7.32
N PRO A 370 22.50 -38.76 8.42
CA PRO A 370 21.64 -38.81 9.61
C PRO A 370 20.36 -37.98 9.49
N GLN A 371 19.37 -38.29 10.34
CA GLN A 371 18.11 -37.57 10.49
C GLN A 371 18.22 -36.42 11.51
N ASP A 372 17.41 -35.37 11.31
CA ASP A 372 16.90 -34.52 12.39
C ASP A 372 15.41 -34.19 12.06
N PRO A 373 14.51 -33.95 13.03
CA PRO A 373 13.07 -34.13 12.84
C PRO A 373 12.29 -32.83 12.53
N GLY A 374 11.02 -32.99 12.15
CA GLY A 374 10.00 -31.95 12.41
C GLY A 374 9.56 -31.07 11.24
N GLY A 375 9.74 -31.49 9.99
CA GLY A 375 9.24 -30.74 8.82
C GLY A 375 7.71 -30.74 8.71
N THR A 376 7.03 -29.77 9.34
CA THR A 376 5.64 -29.42 9.02
C THR A 376 5.54 -28.90 7.59
N ALA A 377 4.59 -29.41 6.82
CA ALA A 377 4.43 -29.03 5.42
C ALA A 377 4.11 -27.52 5.28
N PRO A 378 4.72 -26.80 4.32
CA PRO A 378 4.44 -25.38 4.11
C PRO A 378 2.98 -25.19 3.69
N THR A 379 2.22 -24.46 4.52
CA THR A 379 0.79 -24.22 4.28
C THR A 379 0.56 -23.32 3.08
N THR A 380 -0.57 -23.53 2.39
CA THR A 380 -0.98 -22.78 1.21
C THR A 380 -1.32 -21.33 1.54
N GLN A 381 -0.31 -20.45 1.65
CA GLN A 381 -0.49 -19.07 2.08
C GLN A 381 -0.47 -18.07 0.90
N GLY A 382 0.48 -18.23 -0.04
CA GLY A 382 0.65 -17.33 -1.19
C GLY A 382 -0.54 -17.24 -2.16
N THR A 383 -1.49 -18.18 -2.12
CA THR A 383 -2.72 -18.15 -2.94
C THR A 383 -3.89 -17.41 -2.28
N ARG A 384 -3.82 -17.00 -1.01
CA ARG A 384 -4.92 -16.26 -0.34
C ARG A 384 -4.79 -14.74 -0.44
N GLU A 385 -3.58 -14.19 -0.56
CA GLU A 385 -3.38 -12.74 -0.51
C GLU A 385 -3.89 -12.01 -1.76
N ALA A 386 -3.81 -12.65 -2.94
CA ALA A 386 -4.27 -12.09 -4.22
C ALA A 386 -5.78 -11.77 -4.26
N GLY A 387 -6.59 -12.44 -3.42
CA GLY A 387 -8.03 -12.21 -3.27
C GLY A 387 -8.43 -11.60 -1.92
N SER A 388 -7.49 -11.06 -1.15
CA SER A 388 -7.76 -10.64 0.23
C SER A 388 -8.49 -9.27 0.31
N TRP A 389 -9.68 -9.27 0.92
CA TRP A 389 -10.39 -8.04 1.32
C TRP A 389 -9.64 -7.20 2.37
N THR A 390 -8.61 -7.77 2.99
CA THR A 390 -7.74 -7.15 4.02
C THR A 390 -6.39 -6.70 3.49
N GLY A 391 -6.02 -7.05 2.25
CA GLY A 391 -4.74 -6.66 1.66
C GLY A 391 -4.66 -5.15 1.42
N THR A 392 -3.49 -4.56 1.66
CA THR A 392 -3.23 -3.14 1.40
C THR A 392 -3.27 -2.86 -0.12
N THR A 393 -3.60 -1.62 -0.49
CA THR A 393 -3.61 -1.12 -1.89
C THR A 393 -2.49 -0.13 -2.18
N GLY A 394 -1.83 0.41 -1.14
CA GLY A 394 -0.90 1.53 -1.24
C GLY A 394 -1.59 2.91 -1.32
N PHE A 395 -2.91 2.97 -1.50
CA PHE A 395 -3.60 4.26 -1.60
C PHE A 395 -3.58 5.02 -0.27
N GLY A 396 -2.85 6.13 -0.24
CA GLY A 396 -2.69 6.97 0.95
C GLY A 396 -1.63 6.48 1.96
N SER A 397 -0.96 5.34 1.74
CA SER A 397 0.12 4.90 2.66
C SER A 397 1.36 5.78 2.63
N THR A 398 1.48 6.65 1.62
CA THR A 398 2.51 7.68 1.45
C THR A 398 2.18 9.01 2.13
N LEU A 399 0.97 9.16 2.71
CA LEU A 399 0.56 10.38 3.40
C LEU A 399 1.39 10.60 4.67
N PRO A 400 2.12 11.73 4.83
CA PRO A 400 2.84 12.03 6.06
C PRO A 400 1.84 12.21 7.22
N THR A 401 2.22 11.84 8.44
CA THR A 401 1.40 12.17 9.62
C THR A 401 1.58 13.64 10.03
N LEU A 402 0.67 14.18 10.85
CA LEU A 402 0.74 15.57 11.30
C LEU A 402 2.06 15.91 12.01
N ARG A 403 2.67 14.96 12.74
CA ARG A 403 3.97 15.15 13.40
C ARG A 403 5.12 15.27 12.40
N GLU A 404 5.12 14.49 11.32
CA GLU A 404 6.14 14.58 10.27
C GLU A 404 5.96 15.87 9.46
N GLY A 405 4.72 16.20 9.11
CA GLY A 405 4.36 17.43 8.38
C GLY A 405 4.52 18.75 9.17
N LEU A 406 4.95 18.69 10.43
CA LEU A 406 5.35 19.85 11.24
C LEU A 406 6.84 19.82 11.63
N ALA A 407 7.54 18.72 11.37
CA ALA A 407 8.98 18.59 11.61
C ALA A 407 9.80 19.28 10.51
N GLY A 408 11.10 19.47 10.77
CA GLY A 408 12.09 19.92 9.77
C GLY A 408 11.94 21.34 9.21
N GLY A 409 10.93 22.12 9.64
CA GLY A 409 10.65 23.44 9.07
C GLY A 409 9.84 23.41 7.77
N SER A 410 9.41 22.23 7.31
CA SER A 410 8.51 22.00 6.16
C SER A 410 7.30 22.95 6.14
N TRP A 411 6.71 23.23 7.31
CA TRP A 411 5.58 24.13 7.49
C TRP A 411 5.85 25.59 7.05
N LEU A 412 7.09 26.08 7.14
CA LEU A 412 7.46 27.42 6.63
C LEU A 412 7.42 27.45 5.10
N TRP A 413 7.92 26.39 4.45
CA TRP A 413 7.85 26.20 3.01
C TRP A 413 6.40 26.06 2.53
N ALA A 414 5.56 25.37 3.29
CA ALA A 414 4.13 25.25 3.01
C ALA A 414 3.40 26.60 3.05
N LEU A 415 3.70 27.46 4.04
CA LEU A 415 3.17 28.84 4.07
C LEU A 415 3.68 29.68 2.90
N ALA A 416 4.95 29.53 2.50
CA ALA A 416 5.51 30.19 1.32
C ALA A 416 4.80 29.75 0.03
N LEU A 417 4.51 28.44 -0.15
CA LEU A 417 3.72 27.93 -1.27
C LEU A 417 2.32 28.55 -1.31
N GLY A 418 1.67 28.76 -0.16
CA GLY A 418 0.40 29.48 -0.07
C GLY A 418 0.46 30.92 -0.58
N LEU A 419 1.54 31.65 -0.28
CA LEU A 419 1.77 33.00 -0.80
C LEU A 419 2.11 33.00 -2.29
N VAL A 420 2.94 32.05 -2.75
CA VAL A 420 3.32 31.87 -4.17
C VAL A 420 2.10 31.54 -5.02
N PHE A 421 1.18 30.68 -4.56
CA PHE A 421 -0.09 30.41 -5.24
C PHE A 421 -0.95 31.67 -5.40
N ILE A 422 -1.00 32.54 -4.38
CA ILE A 422 -1.73 33.79 -4.46
C ILE A 422 -1.10 34.74 -5.49
N LEU A 423 0.23 34.85 -5.48
CA LEU A 423 1.00 35.74 -6.35
C LEU A 423 0.98 35.30 -7.83
N LEU A 424 1.13 34.00 -8.11
CA LEU A 424 1.29 33.47 -9.47
C LEU A 424 0.00 32.94 -10.09
N ILE A 425 -0.94 32.42 -9.29
CA ILE A 425 -2.20 31.85 -9.82
C ILE A 425 -3.37 32.79 -9.55
N VAL A 426 -3.64 33.12 -8.29
CA VAL A 426 -4.89 33.83 -7.90
C VAL A 426 -4.95 35.24 -8.48
N ALA A 427 -3.91 36.05 -8.31
CA ALA A 427 -3.91 37.44 -8.78
C ALA A 427 -3.82 37.57 -10.33
N PRO A 428 -2.90 36.88 -11.04
CA PRO A 428 -2.81 36.97 -12.50
C PRO A 428 -4.06 36.46 -13.21
N LEU A 429 -4.61 35.33 -12.77
CA LEU A 429 -5.86 34.80 -13.33
C LEU A 429 -7.06 35.71 -13.02
N ARG A 430 -7.07 36.42 -11.88
CA ARG A 430 -8.11 37.42 -11.61
C ARG A 430 -8.01 38.62 -12.55
N LEU A 431 -6.81 39.12 -12.82
CA LEU A 431 -6.58 40.20 -13.79
C LEU A 431 -7.03 39.77 -15.20
N ALA A 432 -6.52 38.65 -15.71
CA ALA A 432 -6.92 38.10 -17.00
C ALA A 432 -8.43 37.91 -17.11
N ALA A 433 -9.08 37.31 -16.09
CA ALA A 433 -10.53 37.11 -16.08
C ALA A 433 -11.35 38.42 -16.03
N THR A 434 -10.77 39.55 -15.60
CA THR A 434 -11.42 40.87 -15.70
C THR A 434 -11.25 41.53 -17.07
N ALA A 435 -10.14 41.34 -17.77
CA ALA A 435 -9.96 41.83 -19.15
C ALA A 435 -10.72 40.98 -20.18
N LEU A 436 -10.74 39.66 -19.99
CA LEU A 436 -11.39 38.69 -20.89
C LEU A 436 -12.91 38.56 -20.64
N GLY A 437 -13.46 39.29 -19.66
CA GLY A 437 -14.87 39.27 -19.29
C GLY A 437 -15.77 39.74 -20.44
N GLY A 438 -16.63 38.85 -20.94
CA GLY A 438 -17.47 39.09 -22.12
C GLY A 438 -16.82 38.68 -23.44
N ARG A 439 -15.49 38.82 -23.58
CA ARG A 439 -14.72 38.40 -24.76
C ARG A 439 -14.58 36.87 -24.86
N LEU A 440 -14.22 36.19 -23.78
CA LEU A 440 -14.21 34.73 -23.69
C LEU A 440 -15.58 34.13 -23.36
N ALA A 441 -16.65 34.73 -23.91
CA ALA A 441 -17.94 34.06 -24.00
C ALA A 441 -17.83 32.90 -25.02
N LEU A 442 -17.33 31.75 -24.55
CA LEU A 442 -17.31 30.50 -25.32
C LEU A 442 -18.73 30.17 -25.78
N ARG A 443 -19.06 30.60 -27.01
CA ARG A 443 -20.13 30.05 -27.84
C ARG A 443 -19.77 28.60 -28.10
N ALA A 444 -20.06 27.74 -27.12
CA ALA A 444 -19.95 26.30 -27.27
C ALA A 444 -20.74 25.93 -28.52
N ARG A 445 -20.03 25.53 -29.59
CA ARG A 445 -20.63 25.08 -30.85
C ARG A 445 -21.32 23.74 -30.57
N ARG A 446 -22.52 23.82 -30.02
CA ARG A 446 -23.34 22.65 -29.68
C ARG A 446 -23.70 21.95 -30.98
N PHE A 447 -23.22 20.71 -31.12
CA PHE A 447 -23.33 19.90 -32.32
C PHE A 447 -24.78 19.55 -32.71
N THR A 448 -25.75 19.81 -31.81
CA THR A 448 -27.18 19.66 -32.04
C THR A 448 -27.84 21.04 -32.18
N GLY A 449 -28.23 21.38 -33.40
CA GLY A 449 -28.79 22.70 -33.74
C GLY A 449 -30.22 22.90 -33.25
N ARG A 450 -30.39 23.64 -32.14
CA ARG A 450 -31.65 24.32 -31.76
C ARG A 450 -31.32 25.56 -30.94
N ASN A 451 -31.38 26.73 -31.58
CA ASN A 451 -31.19 28.02 -30.92
C ASN A 451 -32.46 28.35 -30.11
N ARG A 452 -32.32 28.45 -28.80
CA ARG A 452 -33.25 29.12 -27.88
C ARG A 452 -32.49 30.19 -27.11
N ALA A 453 -33.16 31.30 -26.75
CA ALA A 453 -32.55 32.33 -25.92
C ALA A 453 -32.24 31.79 -24.52
N HIS A 454 -31.42 32.51 -23.73
CA HIS A 454 -31.13 32.10 -22.35
C HIS A 454 -32.37 32.13 -21.44
N VAL A 455 -33.43 32.83 -21.87
CA VAL A 455 -34.72 32.94 -21.18
C VAL A 455 -35.60 31.70 -21.38
N ASP A 456 -35.57 31.06 -22.56
CA ASP A 456 -36.44 29.92 -22.92
C ASP A 456 -35.90 28.55 -22.47
N ARG A 457 -35.22 28.51 -21.31
CA ARG A 457 -34.90 27.25 -20.65
C ARG A 457 -36.00 26.91 -19.65
N ASP A 458 -36.81 25.94 -20.04
CA ASP A 458 -37.56 25.11 -19.11
C ASP A 458 -36.56 24.54 -18.08
N ASP A 459 -36.53 25.09 -16.85
CA ASP A 459 -35.53 24.74 -15.80
C ASP A 459 -35.86 23.39 -15.13
N THR A 460 -36.63 22.53 -15.82
CA THR A 460 -36.88 21.13 -15.49
C THR A 460 -35.60 20.32 -15.70
N PRO A 461 -35.01 19.73 -14.65
CA PRO A 461 -33.78 18.96 -14.81
C PRO A 461 -34.08 17.63 -15.53
N LEU A 462 -33.45 17.42 -16.69
CA LEU A 462 -33.50 16.19 -17.49
C LEU A 462 -33.10 14.90 -16.74
N VAL A 463 -32.52 15.05 -15.55
CA VAL A 463 -31.98 14.00 -14.69
C VAL A 463 -32.34 14.38 -13.26
N SER A 464 -32.95 13.47 -12.49
CA SER A 464 -33.35 13.78 -11.10
C SER A 464 -32.13 14.15 -10.24
N PRO A 465 -32.29 14.96 -9.16
CA PRO A 465 -31.17 15.30 -8.28
C PRO A 465 -30.44 14.06 -7.72
N ALA A 466 -31.19 13.00 -7.37
CA ALA A 466 -30.63 11.73 -6.91
C ALA A 466 -29.82 11.02 -8.02
N THR A 467 -30.35 10.97 -9.24
CA THR A 467 -29.65 10.40 -10.41
C THR A 467 -28.39 11.21 -10.77
N GLY A 468 -28.43 12.54 -10.61
CA GLY A 468 -27.26 13.41 -10.79
C GLY A 468 -26.18 13.17 -9.74
N VAL A 469 -26.55 12.90 -8.48
CA VAL A 469 -25.61 12.50 -7.42
C VAL A 469 -25.05 11.10 -7.66
N ALA A 470 -25.86 10.14 -8.12
CA ALA A 470 -25.41 8.80 -8.48
C ALA A 470 -24.38 8.82 -9.64
N LEU A 471 -24.62 9.63 -10.67
CA LEU A 471 -23.67 9.86 -11.77
C LEU A 471 -22.40 10.59 -11.31
N ALA A 472 -22.52 11.52 -10.35
CA ALA A 472 -21.36 12.18 -9.75
C ALA A 472 -20.46 11.17 -8.99
N LEU A 473 -21.08 10.27 -8.23
CA LEU A 473 -20.36 9.22 -7.50
C LEU A 473 -19.73 8.21 -8.43
N ALA A 474 -20.48 7.68 -9.42
CA ALA A 474 -19.95 6.77 -10.42
C ALA A 474 -18.75 7.39 -11.19
N GLY A 475 -18.86 8.67 -11.58
CA GLY A 475 -17.77 9.41 -12.22
C GLY A 475 -16.56 9.62 -11.30
N GLY A 476 -16.78 9.97 -10.03
CA GLY A 476 -15.71 10.12 -9.05
C GLY A 476 -14.96 8.82 -8.76
N ILE A 477 -15.70 7.72 -8.54
CA ILE A 477 -15.15 6.37 -8.35
C ILE A 477 -14.31 5.98 -9.57
N ALA A 478 -14.87 6.10 -10.78
CA ALA A 478 -14.18 5.74 -12.01
C ALA A 478 -12.90 6.57 -12.24
N LEU A 479 -12.93 7.88 -11.94
CA LEU A 479 -11.75 8.75 -12.13
C LEU A 479 -10.62 8.46 -11.14
N VAL A 480 -10.92 8.22 -9.87
CA VAL A 480 -9.87 7.88 -8.89
C VAL A 480 -9.35 6.46 -9.11
N ALA A 481 -10.22 5.51 -9.48
CA ALA A 481 -9.81 4.18 -9.93
C ALA A 481 -8.89 4.24 -11.16
N LEU A 482 -9.18 5.12 -12.12
CA LEU A 482 -8.31 5.36 -13.29
C LEU A 482 -7.01 6.10 -12.93
N ALA A 483 -6.95 6.84 -11.83
CA ALA A 483 -5.73 7.49 -11.34
C ALA A 483 -4.78 6.50 -10.64
N VAL A 484 -5.32 5.59 -9.81
CA VAL A 484 -4.55 4.56 -9.09
C VAL A 484 -4.15 3.39 -10.00
N GLY A 485 -4.99 3.05 -10.97
CA GLY A 485 -4.91 1.78 -11.70
C GLY A 485 -5.68 0.68 -10.98
N VAL A 486 -6.36 -0.16 -11.75
CA VAL A 486 -7.17 -1.27 -11.23
C VAL A 486 -6.70 -2.56 -11.89
N ASP A 487 -6.17 -3.47 -11.08
CA ASP A 487 -6.16 -4.89 -11.38
C ASP A 487 -7.47 -5.51 -10.87
N ASP A 488 -7.92 -6.62 -11.50
CA ASP A 488 -9.11 -7.37 -11.06
C ASP A 488 -8.85 -8.13 -9.74
N GLN A 489 -8.79 -7.40 -8.62
CA GLN A 489 -8.54 -7.91 -7.28
C GLN A 489 -9.45 -7.25 -6.25
N LEU A 490 -9.95 -8.02 -5.28
CA LEU A 490 -10.98 -7.57 -4.33
C LEU A 490 -10.58 -6.36 -3.47
N ARG A 491 -9.27 -6.12 -3.26
CA ARG A 491 -8.76 -4.89 -2.62
C ARG A 491 -9.09 -3.61 -3.39
N TYR A 492 -9.13 -3.64 -4.72
CA TYR A 492 -9.50 -2.47 -5.53
C TYR A 492 -11.01 -2.24 -5.55
N VAL A 493 -11.82 -3.29 -5.33
CA VAL A 493 -13.27 -3.16 -5.10
C VAL A 493 -13.53 -2.46 -3.75
N ARG A 494 -12.80 -2.83 -2.69
CA ARG A 494 -12.82 -2.10 -1.40
C ARG A 494 -12.44 -0.63 -1.60
N LEU A 495 -11.31 -0.36 -2.26
CA LEU A 495 -10.86 1.00 -2.56
C LEU A 495 -11.92 1.82 -3.32
N GLY A 496 -12.56 1.24 -4.34
CA GLY A 496 -13.66 1.89 -5.07
C GLY A 496 -14.84 2.26 -4.16
N ALA A 497 -15.18 1.41 -3.19
CA ALA A 497 -16.20 1.70 -2.19
C ALA A 497 -15.75 2.75 -1.15
N ALA A 498 -14.50 2.71 -0.70
CA ALA A 498 -13.90 3.71 0.19
C ALA A 498 -13.86 5.10 -0.45
N ILE A 499 -13.52 5.16 -1.74
CA ILE A 499 -13.59 6.37 -2.56
C ILE A 499 -15.03 6.89 -2.63
N ALA A 500 -16.00 6.02 -2.90
CA ALA A 500 -17.41 6.39 -2.95
C ALA A 500 -17.87 7.05 -1.63
N VAL A 501 -17.57 6.42 -0.49
CA VAL A 501 -17.88 6.96 0.85
C VAL A 501 -17.15 8.29 1.07
N GLY A 502 -15.86 8.39 0.75
CA GLY A 502 -15.08 9.62 0.90
C GLY A 502 -15.64 10.79 0.08
N VAL A 503 -16.08 10.55 -1.15
CA VAL A 503 -16.73 11.56 -2.00
C VAL A 503 -18.10 11.98 -1.44
N VAL A 504 -18.90 11.04 -0.91
CA VAL A 504 -20.16 11.38 -0.20
C VAL A 504 -19.88 12.26 1.02
N VAL A 505 -18.93 11.87 1.88
CA VAL A 505 -18.55 12.59 3.11
C VAL A 505 -18.05 14.01 2.78
N LEU A 506 -17.16 14.14 1.78
CA LEU A 506 -16.59 15.42 1.38
C LEU A 506 -17.65 16.39 0.81
N ASN A 507 -18.53 15.95 -0.09
CA ASN A 507 -19.58 16.81 -0.64
C ASN A 507 -20.67 17.09 0.41
N GLY A 508 -21.03 16.09 1.22
CA GLY A 508 -22.03 16.20 2.27
C GLY A 508 -21.64 17.18 3.37
N LEU A 509 -20.51 16.93 4.04
CA LEU A 509 -20.03 17.76 5.15
C LEU A 509 -19.39 19.07 4.66
N GLY A 510 -18.55 19.02 3.63
CA GLY A 510 -17.79 20.19 3.17
C GLY A 510 -18.63 21.22 2.39
N VAL A 511 -19.71 20.81 1.72
CA VAL A 511 -20.46 21.69 0.80
C VAL A 511 -21.95 21.75 1.10
N VAL A 512 -22.63 20.61 1.20
CA VAL A 512 -24.10 20.59 1.38
C VAL A 512 -24.50 21.11 2.77
N LEU A 513 -23.87 20.58 3.84
CA LEU A 513 -24.16 20.96 5.23
C LEU A 513 -23.97 22.45 5.55
N PRO A 514 -22.80 23.10 5.29
CA PRO A 514 -22.63 24.52 5.56
C PRO A 514 -23.59 25.39 4.74
N THR A 515 -23.91 24.99 3.50
CA THR A 515 -24.90 25.71 2.68
C THR A 515 -26.30 25.57 3.26
N TYR A 516 -26.69 24.38 3.73
CA TYR A 516 -27.98 24.13 4.38
C TYR A 516 -28.15 24.93 5.69
N LEU A 517 -27.10 24.97 6.53
CA LEU A 517 -27.10 25.75 7.77
C LEU A 517 -27.19 27.26 7.50
N ALA A 518 -26.46 27.77 6.49
CA ALA A 518 -26.60 29.15 6.02
C ALA A 518 -28.01 29.42 5.45
N GLY A 519 -28.59 28.48 4.70
CA GLY A 519 -29.95 28.54 4.18
C GLY A 519 -30.99 28.71 5.29
N ARG A 520 -30.94 27.84 6.31
CA ARG A 520 -31.75 27.98 7.54
C ARG A 520 -31.55 29.34 8.20
N ARG A 521 -30.30 29.83 8.32
CA ARG A 521 -30.00 31.12 8.97
C ARG A 521 -30.49 32.34 8.18
N PHE A 522 -30.65 32.23 6.86
CA PHE A 522 -31.11 33.32 5.99
C PHE A 522 -32.56 33.21 5.52
N GLY A 523 -33.26 32.10 5.79
CA GLY A 523 -34.61 31.84 5.26
C GLY A 523 -34.62 31.55 3.76
N LEU A 524 -33.57 30.92 3.23
CA LEU A 524 -33.37 30.68 1.80
C LEU A 524 -33.37 29.19 1.45
N GLY A 525 -33.89 28.86 0.27
CA GLY A 525 -33.93 27.49 -0.25
C GLY A 525 -32.55 27.00 -0.70
N LEU A 526 -32.28 25.72 -0.48
CA LEU A 526 -31.08 25.03 -0.98
C LEU A 526 -31.34 24.46 -2.38
N ARG A 527 -30.46 24.77 -3.35
CA ARG A 527 -30.45 24.16 -4.68
C ARG A 527 -29.12 23.47 -4.91
N LEU A 528 -29.18 22.18 -5.26
CA LEU A 528 -28.02 21.37 -5.64
C LEU A 528 -27.98 21.23 -7.16
N ARG A 529 -26.82 21.43 -7.78
CA ARG A 529 -26.58 21.22 -9.22
C ARG A 529 -25.28 20.43 -9.41
N PHE A 530 -25.30 19.40 -10.26
CA PHE A 530 -24.08 18.68 -10.64
C PHE A 530 -23.18 19.56 -11.53
N SER A 531 -21.89 19.58 -11.25
CA SER A 531 -20.94 20.48 -11.89
C SER A 531 -20.10 19.75 -12.95
N ALA A 532 -20.64 19.60 -14.17
CA ALA A 532 -19.94 18.93 -15.27
C ALA A 532 -18.53 19.52 -15.56
N ARG A 533 -18.34 20.83 -15.33
CA ARG A 533 -17.03 21.49 -15.40
C ARG A 533 -16.02 20.98 -14.36
N MET A 534 -16.49 20.62 -13.15
CA MET A 534 -15.63 20.02 -12.11
C MET A 534 -15.34 18.55 -12.43
N LEU A 535 -16.26 17.81 -13.06
CA LEU A 535 -15.97 16.45 -13.55
C LEU A 535 -14.89 16.47 -14.64
N VAL A 536 -14.95 17.41 -15.60
CA VAL A 536 -13.90 17.57 -16.62
C VAL A 536 -12.57 18.00 -15.98
N ALA A 537 -12.60 18.92 -15.01
CA ALA A 537 -11.40 19.28 -14.25
C ALA A 537 -10.81 18.09 -13.45
N ALA A 538 -11.66 17.24 -12.87
CA ALA A 538 -11.25 16.04 -12.15
C ALA A 538 -10.62 15.02 -13.10
N ALA A 539 -11.19 14.82 -14.28
CA ALA A 539 -10.64 13.95 -15.31
C ALA A 539 -9.27 14.42 -15.81
N LEU A 540 -9.11 15.74 -16.02
CA LEU A 540 -7.83 16.34 -16.39
C LEU A 540 -6.80 16.25 -15.25
N ALA A 541 -7.20 16.46 -13.99
CA ALA A 541 -6.31 16.32 -12.83
C ALA A 541 -5.82 14.87 -12.66
N CYS A 542 -6.69 13.88 -12.83
CA CYS A 542 -6.33 12.46 -12.79
C CYS A 542 -5.41 12.08 -13.97
N LEU A 543 -5.68 12.60 -15.17
CA LEU A 543 -4.83 12.38 -16.35
C LEU A 543 -3.43 12.97 -16.18
N VAL A 544 -3.33 14.23 -15.72
CA VAL A 544 -2.04 14.91 -15.46
C VAL A 544 -1.27 14.19 -14.35
N THR A 545 -1.94 13.83 -13.25
CA THR A 545 -1.38 13.02 -12.16
C THR A 545 -0.75 11.73 -12.66
N ARG A 546 -1.48 10.98 -13.50
CA ARG A 546 -1.03 9.69 -14.05
C ARG A 546 0.06 9.84 -15.12
N LEU A 547 0.05 10.91 -15.92
CA LEU A 547 1.10 11.20 -16.91
C LEU A 547 2.41 11.66 -16.26
N LEU A 548 2.35 12.33 -15.10
CA LEU A 548 3.51 12.81 -14.36
C LEU A 548 3.97 11.86 -13.25
N GLY A 549 3.23 10.78 -12.98
CA GLY A 549 3.56 9.79 -11.94
C GLY A 549 3.51 10.36 -10.52
N LEU A 550 2.58 11.27 -10.23
CA LEU A 550 2.50 11.93 -8.91
C LEU A 550 1.94 10.98 -7.83
N ASP A 551 2.72 10.78 -6.77
CA ASP A 551 2.33 10.12 -5.53
C ASP A 551 2.56 11.11 -4.37
N PRO A 552 1.53 11.49 -3.58
CA PRO A 552 0.14 11.05 -3.68
C PRO A 552 -0.63 11.73 -4.84
N PRO A 553 -1.67 11.08 -5.39
CA PRO A 553 -2.37 11.52 -6.59
C PRO A 553 -3.28 12.75 -6.38
N VAL A 554 -3.23 13.73 -7.29
CA VAL A 554 -4.06 14.95 -7.21
C VAL A 554 -5.48 14.69 -7.71
N VAL A 555 -6.42 14.56 -6.77
CA VAL A 555 -7.83 14.24 -7.00
C VAL A 555 -8.73 15.46 -6.74
N LEU A 556 -9.80 15.63 -7.52
CA LEU A 556 -10.88 16.60 -7.24
C LEU A 556 -12.19 15.88 -6.89
N GLY A 557 -12.55 15.84 -5.61
CA GLY A 557 -13.76 15.17 -5.12
C GLY A 557 -15.02 16.04 -5.04
N VAL A 558 -14.92 17.38 -5.06
CA VAL A 558 -16.10 18.27 -4.98
C VAL A 558 -16.74 18.41 -6.36
N LEU A 559 -17.82 17.67 -6.57
CA LEU A 559 -18.56 17.59 -7.84
C LEU A 559 -19.97 18.22 -7.76
N ILE A 560 -20.49 18.43 -6.54
CA ILE A 560 -21.79 19.06 -6.30
C ILE A 560 -21.60 20.56 -6.04
N ALA A 561 -22.28 21.40 -6.81
CA ALA A 561 -22.44 22.81 -6.50
C ALA A 561 -23.72 23.01 -5.68
N ALA A 562 -23.57 23.41 -4.41
CA ALA A 562 -24.67 23.85 -3.56
C ALA A 562 -24.78 25.38 -3.59
N THR A 563 -25.98 25.91 -3.84
CA THR A 563 -26.25 27.36 -3.78
C THR A 563 -27.55 27.65 -3.03
N LEU A 564 -27.65 28.88 -2.52
CA LEU A 564 -28.89 29.39 -1.93
C LEU A 564 -29.71 30.18 -2.95
N VAL A 565 -31.03 30.10 -2.78
CA VAL A 565 -32.03 30.61 -3.70
C VAL A 565 -33.14 31.32 -2.93
N TYR A 566 -33.63 32.43 -3.45
CA TYR A 566 -34.82 33.12 -2.96
C TYR A 566 -36.11 32.38 -3.37
N PRO A 567 -37.27 32.67 -2.74
CA PRO A 567 -38.56 32.07 -3.12
C PRO A 567 -38.97 32.31 -4.59
N ASP A 568 -38.43 33.36 -5.23
CA ASP A 568 -38.62 33.68 -6.65
C ASP A 568 -37.73 32.86 -7.61
N GLY A 569 -36.94 31.92 -7.09
CA GLY A 569 -36.07 31.05 -7.88
C GLY A 569 -34.70 31.64 -8.24
N ARG A 570 -34.41 32.91 -7.92
CA ARG A 570 -33.10 33.56 -8.18
C ARG A 570 -32.04 33.18 -7.15
N THR A 571 -30.80 33.05 -7.61
CA THR A 571 -29.63 32.74 -6.77
C THR A 571 -28.98 34.00 -6.19
N LEU A 572 -28.07 33.81 -5.22
CA LEU A 572 -27.34 34.92 -4.59
C LEU A 572 -26.52 35.77 -5.57
N ASP A 573 -25.90 35.20 -6.61
CA ASP A 573 -25.10 35.95 -7.61
C ASP A 573 -26.03 36.77 -8.53
N GLU A 574 -27.13 36.18 -9.00
CA GLU A 574 -28.17 36.87 -9.81
C GLU A 574 -28.87 38.00 -9.07
N SER A 575 -28.98 37.90 -7.74
CA SER A 575 -29.55 38.95 -6.86
C SER A 575 -28.54 40.03 -6.45
N GLY A 576 -27.26 39.92 -6.83
CA GLY A 576 -26.20 40.83 -6.37
C GLY A 576 -25.90 40.78 -4.86
N ALA A 577 -26.31 39.72 -4.16
CA ALA A 577 -26.27 39.66 -2.69
C ALA A 577 -24.88 39.31 -2.12
N VAL A 578 -23.87 40.11 -2.46
CA VAL A 578 -22.43 39.89 -2.21
C VAL A 578 -22.14 39.39 -0.79
N ARG A 579 -22.64 40.05 0.26
CA ARG A 579 -22.39 39.65 1.66
C ARG A 579 -22.95 38.26 1.99
N ARG A 580 -24.14 37.90 1.49
CA ARG A 580 -24.72 36.55 1.69
C ARG A 580 -23.94 35.51 0.91
N GLY A 581 -23.57 35.81 -0.34
CA GLY A 581 -22.76 34.92 -1.18
C GLY A 581 -21.37 34.65 -0.58
N GLY A 582 -20.70 35.71 -0.10
CA GLY A 582 -19.39 35.61 0.55
C GLY A 582 -19.41 34.79 1.84
N ILE A 583 -20.44 34.95 2.68
CA ILE A 583 -20.60 34.13 3.91
C ILE A 583 -20.81 32.64 3.56
N VAL A 584 -21.64 32.33 2.55
CA VAL A 584 -21.82 30.94 2.10
C VAL A 584 -20.51 30.37 1.52
N ALA A 585 -19.80 31.15 0.70
CA ALA A 585 -18.52 30.73 0.13
C ALA A 585 -17.44 30.49 1.20
N ALA A 586 -17.34 31.36 2.21
CA ALA A 586 -16.44 31.18 3.34
C ALA A 586 -16.80 29.94 4.17
N ALA A 587 -18.09 29.68 4.41
CA ALA A 587 -18.55 28.50 5.12
C ALA A 587 -18.28 27.20 4.34
N GLN A 588 -18.48 27.18 3.03
CA GLN A 588 -18.13 26.05 2.17
C GLN A 588 -16.60 25.80 2.15
N LEU A 589 -15.81 26.82 1.81
CA LEU A 589 -14.36 26.69 1.70
C LEU A 589 -13.73 26.32 3.05
N GLY A 590 -14.11 27.00 4.13
CA GLY A 590 -13.64 26.67 5.49
C GLY A 590 -14.07 25.27 5.94
N SER A 591 -15.28 24.82 5.63
CA SER A 591 -15.71 23.45 5.96
C SER A 591 -14.97 22.40 5.14
N VAL A 592 -14.66 22.64 3.85
CA VAL A 592 -13.78 21.75 3.07
C VAL A 592 -12.40 21.68 3.70
N THR A 593 -11.78 22.82 4.08
CA THR A 593 -10.48 22.82 4.78
C THR A 593 -10.53 22.01 6.08
N VAL A 594 -11.52 22.24 6.94
CA VAL A 594 -11.65 21.55 8.24
C VAL A 594 -11.91 20.05 8.06
N VAL A 595 -12.79 19.66 7.13
CA VAL A 595 -13.08 18.23 6.87
C VAL A 595 -11.86 17.50 6.29
N SER A 596 -11.12 18.15 5.38
CA SER A 596 -9.90 17.56 4.79
C SER A 596 -8.78 17.42 5.82
N PHE A 597 -8.56 18.45 6.64
CA PHE A 597 -7.57 18.44 7.72
C PHE A 597 -7.93 17.43 8.82
N ALA A 598 -9.19 17.35 9.25
CA ALA A 598 -9.65 16.36 10.21
C ALA A 598 -9.46 14.93 9.67
N ALA A 599 -9.70 14.70 8.37
CA ALA A 599 -9.44 13.41 7.74
C ALA A 599 -7.95 13.07 7.68
N TRP A 600 -7.08 14.05 7.40
CA TRP A 600 -5.62 13.89 7.44
C TRP A 600 -5.12 13.50 8.84
N VAL A 601 -5.56 14.20 9.88
CA VAL A 601 -5.19 13.90 11.27
C VAL A 601 -5.71 12.52 11.69
N ALA A 602 -6.96 12.19 11.38
CA ALA A 602 -7.52 10.88 11.68
C ALA A 602 -6.81 9.74 10.94
N HIS A 603 -6.36 9.96 9.69
CA HIS A 603 -5.58 8.99 8.92
C HIS A 603 -4.26 8.66 9.63
N GLY A 604 -3.54 9.68 10.10
CA GLY A 604 -2.27 9.54 10.84
C GLY A 604 -2.40 8.96 12.25
N LEU A 605 -3.62 8.69 12.74
CA LEU A 605 -3.89 8.03 14.02
C LEU A 605 -4.29 6.55 13.88
N LEU A 606 -4.42 6.03 12.65
CA LEU A 606 -4.69 4.61 12.42
C LEU A 606 -3.43 3.76 12.65
N PRO A 607 -3.51 2.59 13.31
CA PRO A 607 -2.38 1.68 13.45
C PRO A 607 -1.79 1.28 12.09
N ALA A 608 -0.46 1.26 11.98
CA ALA A 608 0.22 0.87 10.75
C ALA A 608 0.08 -0.64 10.49
N ASP A 609 0.32 -1.45 11.52
CA ASP A 609 0.50 -2.91 11.40
C ASP A 609 -0.80 -3.73 11.36
N THR A 610 -1.97 -3.06 11.36
CA THR A 610 -3.29 -3.72 11.47
C THR A 610 -4.00 -3.83 10.12
N THR A 611 -3.87 -4.99 9.47
CA THR A 611 -4.49 -5.32 8.18
C THR A 611 -5.90 -5.93 8.35
N SER A 612 -6.86 -5.11 8.80
CA SER A 612 -8.29 -5.51 8.86
C SER A 612 -9.14 -4.75 7.85
N PHE A 613 -10.20 -5.37 7.33
CA PHE A 613 -11.07 -4.76 6.32
C PHE A 613 -11.59 -3.38 6.74
N VAL A 614 -11.98 -3.24 8.01
CA VAL A 614 -12.48 -1.97 8.56
C VAL A 614 -11.36 -0.93 8.61
N VAL A 615 -10.16 -1.29 9.11
CA VAL A 615 -9.02 -0.36 9.17
C VAL A 615 -8.58 0.08 7.78
N GLU A 616 -8.45 -0.83 6.82
CA GLU A 616 -8.10 -0.49 5.43
C GLU A 616 -9.17 0.39 4.78
N MET A 617 -10.46 0.02 4.89
CA MET A 617 -11.59 0.80 4.36
C MET A 617 -11.64 2.20 4.96
N THR A 618 -11.42 2.34 6.27
CA THR A 618 -11.34 3.64 6.95
C THR A 618 -10.11 4.43 6.50
N ARG A 619 -8.94 3.80 6.35
CA ARG A 619 -7.70 4.44 5.86
C ARG A 619 -7.90 5.00 4.46
N GLU A 620 -8.39 4.19 3.52
CA GLU A 620 -8.68 4.57 2.13
C GLU A 620 -9.77 5.67 2.04
N THR A 621 -10.78 5.62 2.91
CA THR A 621 -11.83 6.66 2.98
C THR A 621 -11.26 7.99 3.47
N LEU A 622 -10.44 7.99 4.54
CA LEU A 622 -9.83 9.20 5.10
C LEU A 622 -8.79 9.79 4.15
N ALA A 623 -7.97 8.95 3.49
CA ALA A 623 -7.06 9.37 2.42
C ALA A 623 -7.83 10.03 1.26
N THR A 624 -8.98 9.46 0.86
CA THR A 624 -9.85 10.07 -0.15
C THR A 624 -10.36 11.44 0.29
N VAL A 625 -10.93 11.57 1.50
CA VAL A 625 -11.46 12.86 2.00
C VAL A 625 -10.37 13.92 2.10
N CYS A 626 -9.17 13.55 2.55
CA CYS A 626 -8.00 14.41 2.60
C CYS A 626 -7.56 14.89 1.20
N LEU A 627 -7.12 13.97 0.34
CA LEU A 627 -6.54 14.28 -0.98
C LEU A 627 -7.56 14.95 -1.90
N ALA A 628 -8.76 14.36 -2.02
CA ALA A 628 -9.80 14.87 -2.89
C ALA A 628 -10.40 16.19 -2.39
N GLY A 629 -10.32 16.46 -1.07
CA GLY A 629 -10.74 17.70 -0.44
C GLY A 629 -9.74 18.84 -0.64
N LEU A 630 -8.46 18.60 -0.33
CA LEU A 630 -7.38 19.59 -0.53
C LEU A 630 -7.19 19.93 -2.02
N GLY A 631 -7.20 18.93 -2.92
CA GLY A 631 -7.16 19.17 -4.36
C GLY A 631 -8.35 20.01 -4.85
N SER A 632 -9.56 19.71 -4.36
CA SER A 632 -10.75 20.53 -4.67
C SER A 632 -10.64 21.95 -4.13
N LEU A 633 -10.08 22.13 -2.94
CA LEU A 633 -9.96 23.43 -2.28
C LEU A 633 -9.14 24.41 -3.13
N ILE A 634 -8.00 23.96 -3.67
CA ILE A 634 -7.14 24.75 -4.59
C ILE A 634 -7.97 25.29 -5.76
N VAL A 635 -8.82 24.46 -6.39
CA VAL A 635 -9.67 24.86 -7.52
C VAL A 635 -10.83 25.76 -7.10
N LEU A 636 -11.45 25.50 -5.95
CA LEU A 636 -12.61 26.26 -5.44
C LEU A 636 -12.24 27.67 -4.96
N LEU A 637 -10.98 27.88 -4.53
CA LEU A 637 -10.41 29.18 -4.16
C LEU A 637 -10.23 30.13 -5.35
N VAL A 638 -10.16 29.62 -6.59
CA VAL A 638 -9.86 30.45 -7.77
C VAL A 638 -11.01 31.44 -8.04
N PRO A 639 -10.76 32.77 -8.13
CA PRO A 639 -11.80 33.80 -8.11
C PRO A 639 -12.43 34.08 -9.49
N VAL A 640 -12.85 33.03 -10.20
CA VAL A 640 -13.38 33.09 -11.58
C VAL A 640 -14.74 32.40 -11.74
N GLY A 641 -15.48 32.79 -12.79
CA GLY A 641 -16.74 32.14 -13.19
C GLY A 641 -17.78 32.11 -12.06
N GLY A 642 -18.30 30.92 -11.76
CA GLY A 642 -19.20 30.65 -10.63
C GLY A 642 -18.54 29.77 -9.56
N LEU A 643 -17.30 30.07 -9.15
CA LEU A 643 -16.60 29.40 -8.05
C LEU A 643 -16.79 30.16 -6.72
N PRO A 644 -16.78 29.48 -5.56
CA PRO A 644 -16.86 30.13 -4.24
C PRO A 644 -15.81 31.23 -4.05
N GLY A 645 -14.59 31.01 -4.52
CA GLY A 645 -13.50 31.99 -4.48
C GLY A 645 -13.85 33.36 -5.10
N ARG A 646 -14.74 33.44 -6.10
CA ARG A 646 -15.18 34.72 -6.68
C ARG A 646 -16.09 35.48 -5.72
N ALA A 647 -17.05 34.79 -5.10
CA ALA A 647 -17.98 35.38 -4.13
C ALA A 647 -17.25 35.75 -2.81
N LEU A 648 -16.20 35.01 -2.46
CA LEU A 648 -15.33 35.36 -1.37
C LEU A 648 -14.43 36.58 -1.71
N TYR A 649 -13.85 36.63 -2.91
CA TYR A 649 -13.04 37.78 -3.36
C TYR A 649 -13.83 39.10 -3.38
N SER A 650 -15.10 39.07 -3.81
CA SER A 650 -15.96 40.27 -3.85
C SER A 650 -16.49 40.71 -2.49
N TRP A 651 -16.52 39.82 -1.48
CA TRP A 651 -16.94 40.15 -0.12
C TRP A 651 -15.78 40.48 0.82
N SER A 652 -14.72 39.66 0.83
CA SER A 652 -13.55 39.81 1.70
C SER A 652 -12.31 39.18 1.09
N ARG A 653 -11.45 40.03 0.49
CA ARG A 653 -10.14 39.61 -0.04
C ARG A 653 -9.24 39.02 1.06
N ALA A 654 -9.29 39.56 2.28
CA ALA A 654 -8.51 39.06 3.42
C ALA A 654 -8.94 37.64 3.82
N THR A 655 -10.24 37.34 3.80
CA THR A 655 -10.74 35.98 4.09
C THR A 655 -10.39 34.99 2.97
N LEU A 656 -10.35 35.44 1.70
CA LEU A 656 -9.80 34.61 0.61
C LEU A 656 -8.30 34.32 0.83
N VAL A 657 -7.49 35.33 1.13
CA VAL A 657 -6.05 35.17 1.37
C VAL A 657 -5.79 34.22 2.54
N GLY A 658 -6.49 34.39 3.67
CA GLY A 658 -6.36 33.49 4.82
C GLY A 658 -6.72 32.03 4.51
N LEU A 659 -7.86 31.79 3.86
CA LEU A 659 -8.26 30.43 3.46
C LEU A 659 -7.35 29.84 2.37
N ALA A 660 -6.79 30.67 1.48
CA ALA A 660 -5.85 30.23 0.47
C ALA A 660 -4.48 29.86 1.06
N VAL A 661 -3.90 30.68 1.94
CA VAL A 661 -2.62 30.34 2.60
C VAL A 661 -2.78 29.08 3.44
N VAL A 662 -3.81 28.98 4.29
CA VAL A 662 -4.02 27.79 5.14
C VAL A 662 -4.33 26.54 4.30
N GLY A 663 -5.20 26.66 3.30
CA GLY A 663 -5.58 25.53 2.44
C GLY A 663 -4.45 25.02 1.55
N VAL A 664 -3.67 25.92 0.96
CA VAL A 664 -2.53 25.56 0.11
C VAL A 664 -1.31 25.13 0.94
N ALA A 665 -1.13 25.65 2.17
CA ALA A 665 -0.11 25.12 3.07
C ALA A 665 -0.44 23.67 3.50
N ALA A 666 -1.68 23.39 3.90
CA ALA A 666 -2.12 22.02 4.21
C ALA A 666 -1.95 21.09 3.00
N ALA A 667 -2.30 21.55 1.79
CA ALA A 667 -2.04 20.81 0.56
C ALA A 667 -0.54 20.63 0.28
N GLY A 668 0.30 21.65 0.50
CA GLY A 668 1.75 21.59 0.31
C GLY A 668 2.39 20.53 1.18
N VAL A 669 2.08 20.48 2.47
CA VAL A 669 2.58 19.43 3.38
C VAL A 669 2.10 18.03 2.95
N VAL A 670 0.82 17.90 2.58
CA VAL A 670 0.21 16.60 2.24
C VAL A 670 0.66 16.04 0.88
N PHE A 671 0.82 16.89 -0.14
CA PHE A 671 1.19 16.47 -1.50
C PHE A 671 2.69 16.54 -1.78
N ALA A 672 3.41 17.50 -1.19
CA ALA A 672 4.83 17.75 -1.52
C ALA A 672 5.82 17.41 -0.40
N GLY A 673 5.37 17.17 0.84
CA GLY A 673 6.22 16.74 1.95
C GLY A 673 7.37 17.71 2.24
N ASP A 674 8.59 17.16 2.31
CA ASP A 674 9.83 17.93 2.33
C ASP A 674 10.29 18.19 0.87
N PRO A 675 10.66 19.41 0.48
CA PRO A 675 11.08 19.74 -0.89
C PRO A 675 12.34 18.99 -1.39
N ALA A 676 13.04 18.22 -0.55
CA ALA A 676 14.07 17.29 -0.98
C ALA A 676 13.52 16.03 -1.71
N GLU A 677 12.27 15.62 -1.45
CA GLU A 677 11.74 14.32 -1.86
C GLU A 677 10.60 14.38 -2.89
N THR A 678 10.85 13.78 -4.05
CA THR A 678 9.87 13.29 -5.06
C THR A 678 8.89 14.25 -5.75
N PHE A 679 8.25 15.22 -5.08
CA PHE A 679 7.20 16.03 -5.71
C PHE A 679 7.79 17.15 -6.59
N PRO A 680 7.29 17.39 -7.83
CA PRO A 680 7.90 18.33 -8.78
C PRO A 680 7.54 19.80 -8.49
N VAL A 681 7.83 20.28 -7.27
CA VAL A 681 7.59 21.68 -6.83
C VAL A 681 8.25 22.69 -7.76
N VAL A 682 9.52 22.50 -8.11
CA VAL A 682 10.27 23.45 -8.95
C VAL A 682 9.68 23.56 -10.38
N PRO A 683 9.42 22.45 -11.12
CA PRO A 683 8.66 22.51 -12.37
C PRO A 683 7.28 23.19 -12.24
N LEU A 684 6.53 22.93 -11.16
CA LEU A 684 5.21 23.55 -10.93
C LEU A 684 5.30 25.05 -10.65
N VAL A 685 6.35 25.52 -9.96
CA VAL A 685 6.62 26.95 -9.78
C VAL A 685 6.98 27.60 -11.12
N PHE A 686 7.85 26.99 -11.94
CA PHE A 686 8.15 27.51 -13.28
C PHE A 686 6.92 27.55 -14.20
N ALA A 687 6.07 26.52 -14.17
CA ALA A 687 4.79 26.52 -14.90
C ALA A 687 3.85 27.62 -14.39
N SER A 688 3.83 27.87 -13.08
CA SER A 688 3.05 28.95 -12.45
C SER A 688 3.57 30.34 -12.84
N ILE A 689 4.89 30.52 -12.97
CA ILE A 689 5.50 31.77 -13.47
C ILE A 689 5.14 31.98 -14.94
N ALA A 690 5.27 30.96 -15.80
CA ALA A 690 4.90 31.07 -17.21
C ALA A 690 3.41 31.39 -17.38
N PHE A 691 2.54 30.76 -16.60
CA PHE A 691 1.11 31.08 -16.53
C PHE A 691 0.85 32.52 -16.06
N ALA A 692 1.53 32.98 -15.01
CA ALA A 692 1.41 34.33 -14.50
C ALA A 692 1.79 35.38 -15.56
N VAL A 693 2.90 35.17 -16.27
CA VAL A 693 3.35 36.03 -17.37
C VAL A 693 2.29 36.08 -18.47
N VAL A 694 1.81 34.95 -18.98
CA VAL A 694 0.77 34.92 -20.04
C VAL A 694 -0.52 35.61 -19.58
N ALA A 695 -0.95 35.39 -18.35
CA ALA A 695 -2.16 36.00 -17.79
C ALA A 695 -2.03 37.53 -17.62
N VAL A 696 -0.86 38.02 -17.16
CA VAL A 696 -0.58 39.46 -17.06
C VAL A 696 -0.41 40.09 -18.43
N SER A 697 0.32 39.48 -19.37
CA SER A 697 0.48 39.98 -20.74
C SER A 697 -0.86 40.09 -21.47
N ALA A 698 -1.75 39.11 -21.34
CA ALA A 698 -3.10 39.18 -21.90
C ALA A 698 -3.94 40.32 -21.28
N TRP A 699 -3.81 40.55 -19.97
CA TRP A 699 -4.46 41.68 -19.30
C TRP A 699 -3.89 43.03 -19.76
N VAL A 700 -2.56 43.19 -19.83
CA VAL A 700 -1.90 44.41 -20.30
C VAL A 700 -2.29 44.71 -21.75
N TRP A 701 -2.27 43.71 -22.64
CA TRP A 701 -2.64 43.87 -24.04
C TRP A 701 -4.05 44.44 -24.19
N ILE A 702 -5.04 43.74 -23.64
CA ILE A 702 -6.46 44.12 -23.75
C ILE A 702 -6.76 45.46 -23.05
N ARG A 703 -6.00 45.79 -21.99
CA ARG A 703 -6.27 46.99 -21.18
C ARG A 703 -5.58 48.27 -21.69
N TYR A 704 -4.43 48.15 -22.37
CA TYR A 704 -3.60 49.29 -22.72
C TYR A 704 -3.07 49.30 -24.17
N VAL A 705 -2.79 48.14 -24.76
CA VAL A 705 -2.22 48.07 -26.12
C VAL A 705 -3.31 48.12 -27.18
N GLU A 706 -4.33 47.27 -27.02
CA GLU A 706 -5.43 47.13 -27.98
C GLU A 706 -6.19 48.46 -28.22
N PRO A 707 -6.58 49.24 -27.19
CA PRO A 707 -7.20 50.55 -27.40
C PRO A 707 -6.29 51.54 -28.13
N ALA A 708 -4.98 51.52 -27.83
CA ALA A 708 -3.96 52.35 -28.49
C ALA A 708 -3.56 51.84 -29.90
N THR A 709 -4.31 50.86 -30.43
CA THR A 709 -4.25 50.42 -31.84
C THR A 709 -5.60 50.54 -32.55
N GLU A 710 -6.63 51.04 -31.87
CA GLU A 710 -7.94 51.41 -32.43
C GLU A 710 -8.13 52.95 -32.53
N GLU A 711 -7.16 53.73 -32.04
CA GLU A 711 -6.98 55.19 -32.23
C GLU A 711 -5.98 55.49 -33.38
#